data_AF-Q6M9R8-F1
#
_entry.id   AF-Q6M9R8-F1
#
_cell.length_a   1.000
_cell.length_b   1.000
_cell.length_c   1.000
_cell.angle_alpha   90.00
_cell.angle_beta   90.00
_cell.angle_gamma   90.00
#
_symmetry.space_group_name_H-M   'P 1'
#
loop_
_entity.id
_entity.type
_entity.pdbx_description
1 polymer ?
#
loop_
_entity_poly.entity_id
_entity_poly.type
_entity_poly.pdbx_seq_one_letter_code
_entity_poly.pdbx_strand_id
1 'polypeptide(L)'
;MNVNSIQFSTLYNSLIFQSLPKIPILDHVKGLIEAYKTKFVTEENIIISAKWLIEKISQLEDFSIQRECFCRLLKLEVEEIQNLIVRDATSFLNFTTIFYDIQHEQAQELIDLERIVSEIMEAKLTSGQFNFLVPICIIYQRILEHLWLLPYLEFGNHCSNLLAQNKDSILNNMKGWIESLYQLANEKKIEFFIPKNVENSVLRLFEPLSETVAKEIEEQKSAIHKNRKLPLEFLTTMADFYEKQGDFPCAISYAKALLGILTKEFPEMSQNKGLFNKVRMIHENLATWNKSLKQYQIATYHSKEALKITEALNELHEVFIYLKNIGSFYAMQGQGDCALFFYSEAQTIAQNLTDPKIKSRTLVDLAEVYLSLDKNEEAVQCYQDALSLTIERIEQAHIYTRIGHAQANAQRYQTAEEAYHDALNILPPDNFLEAIKIHENLATLFNHLDKYETAIFHAEKILELTQHPSVQIDESQVLNSKFGALTTLGKIYTTIEDRRKGLDYHTQALSVAEKLKTFSEYLGPVYTNLGATSYYLKSDSESINYYIKALEITEDRLKRAKLLINLGHAFYRCGKFSEAVKHYKEAVEISDKTEIKSSSFNGLGLCYINLGNEKKAIQSFENFVCLSQELRNRRKKAIGYHNLGVLYSKTDASLAKKHYQKSIDVYATLHQELKSHHHWQIIFFEEQVKPLLCLEFLFLQQAKNEKALQITDFRRSRALVSAPTEKFQFQKNNSFFSSGLTSQNMQALAHKMSTCLIVYSFASENMDSITIWVIPPEGKITCQQLPLGILKEEFEEATYVFQTFPFIIEPTVAKRRLFLRPKKTRGSTTHAFLDELTRGDPDESTDSAVLKSFKNRLSLWYEALIAPIESYLPKDPQQVVTIVPDGFLSQIPFAAFLDKEGKYFIEKHPISIAPSIEILKLLDEIPKKFSIHSLVIGNPTTLYSKDSLPFAEKEAQKLVSPLLKTAPERILLQNNATVQHVVEGMRNARWIHFACHGLTEAKPEEKLDSHSVFEGLFKLAPDESHPQGYLHAQEIAALTLHSELVFMSTCFSGRGKLHGEGSVGPVWSFLAAGALSTVATYWRLPDSDLILQMVDTFYRHFLGIEVKKLNKAQALQKAMLMAIAQKREKPHLWGAFFLSGLSE
;
A
#
# COMPACT_ATOMS: atom_id res chain seq x y z
N MET A 1 26.21 -59.53 44.84
CA MET A 1 26.05 -61.01 44.87
C MET A 1 25.81 -61.49 43.45
N ASN A 2 26.36 -62.65 43.11
CA ASN A 2 26.49 -63.20 41.76
C ASN A 2 25.16 -63.55 41.08
N VAL A 3 25.20 -63.52 39.74
CA VAL A 3 24.15 -63.77 38.75
C VAL A 3 23.55 -65.18 38.87
N ASN A 4 22.21 -65.33 38.77
CA ASN A 4 21.56 -66.26 37.82
C ASN A 4 20.02 -66.31 37.90
N SER A 5 19.42 -66.20 36.71
CA SER A 5 18.18 -66.81 36.20
C SER A 5 16.83 -66.56 36.92
N ILE A 6 15.85 -66.01 36.19
CA ILE A 6 14.72 -66.74 35.58
C ILE A 6 13.82 -65.74 34.81
N GLN A 7 13.50 -66.08 33.55
CA GLN A 7 12.50 -65.41 32.73
C GLN A 7 11.08 -65.88 33.09
N PHE A 8 10.12 -65.01 32.77
CA PHE A 8 8.68 -65.21 32.53
C PHE A 8 7.66 -65.09 33.68
N SER A 9 6.87 -64.01 33.54
CA SER A 9 5.40 -63.90 33.55
C SER A 9 4.58 -64.16 34.82
N THR A 10 3.77 -63.13 35.07
CA THR A 10 2.39 -63.09 35.60
C THR A 10 2.14 -63.23 37.11
N LEU A 11 1.38 -62.24 37.58
CA LEU A 11 0.63 -62.09 38.83
C LEU A 11 1.42 -62.18 40.14
N TYR A 12 1.48 -61.07 40.89
CA TYR A 12 1.23 -61.11 42.34
C TYR A 12 0.86 -59.72 42.87
N ASN A 13 -0.45 -59.51 43.05
CA ASN A 13 -0.97 -58.71 44.17
C ASN A 13 -0.65 -59.49 45.45
N SER A 14 -0.19 -58.79 46.49
CA SER A 14 -0.02 -59.26 47.88
C SER A 14 0.86 -60.49 48.12
N LEU A 15 2.08 -60.28 48.64
CA LEU A 15 2.62 -60.94 49.86
C LEU A 15 4.10 -60.57 50.04
N ILE A 16 4.36 -59.82 51.11
CA ILE A 16 5.54 -59.94 51.98
C ILE A 16 6.92 -59.71 51.32
N PHE A 17 7.40 -58.46 51.39
CA PHE A 17 8.78 -58.23 51.79
C PHE A 17 8.83 -58.07 53.31
N GLN A 18 9.01 -59.20 54.00
CA GLN A 18 9.52 -59.21 55.36
C GLN A 18 11.01 -58.85 55.29
N SER A 19 11.37 -57.83 56.09
CA SER A 19 12.74 -57.47 56.50
C SER A 19 13.80 -57.39 55.40
N LEU A 20 13.76 -56.32 54.60
CA LEU A 20 14.99 -55.67 54.16
C LEU A 20 15.31 -54.52 55.12
N PRO A 21 16.58 -54.08 55.23
CA PRO A 21 16.97 -53.05 56.18
C PRO A 21 16.05 -51.84 55.98
N LYS A 22 15.70 -51.13 57.06
CA LYS A 22 15.10 -49.78 56.97
C LYS A 22 16.12 -48.85 56.32
N ILE A 23 16.29 -48.95 55.01
CA ILE A 23 17.06 -48.00 54.23
C ILE A 23 16.20 -46.74 54.17
N PRO A 24 16.70 -45.59 54.66
CA PRO A 24 16.00 -44.32 54.52
C PRO A 24 15.61 -44.09 53.04
N ILE A 25 14.43 -43.52 52.78
CA ILE A 25 13.94 -43.30 51.40
C ILE A 25 14.98 -42.54 50.55
N LEU A 26 15.70 -41.60 51.16
CA LEU A 26 16.80 -40.86 50.56
C LEU A 26 17.94 -41.77 50.06
N ASP A 27 18.31 -42.80 50.81
CA ASP A 27 19.35 -43.75 50.41
C ASP A 27 18.84 -44.73 49.33
N HIS A 28 17.53 -44.97 49.30
CA HIS A 28 16.86 -45.69 48.22
C HIS A 28 16.90 -44.91 46.89
N VAL A 29 16.67 -43.58 46.95
CA VAL A 29 16.84 -42.68 45.78
C VAL A 29 18.30 -42.67 45.31
N LYS A 30 19.28 -42.58 46.22
CA LYS A 30 20.70 -42.66 45.87
C LYS A 30 21.05 -44.00 45.19
N GLY A 31 20.53 -45.10 45.71
CA GLY A 31 20.70 -46.44 45.13
C GLY A 31 20.10 -46.56 43.73
N LEU A 32 18.92 -45.97 43.49
CA LEU A 32 18.29 -45.90 42.17
C LEU A 32 19.17 -45.13 41.17
N ILE A 33 19.71 -43.98 41.57
CA ILE A 33 20.59 -43.16 40.74
C ILE A 33 21.88 -43.91 40.38
N GLU A 34 22.45 -44.64 41.33
CA GLU A 34 23.63 -45.47 41.06
C GLU A 34 23.29 -46.64 40.12
N ALA A 35 22.14 -47.30 40.32
CA ALA A 35 21.67 -48.37 39.45
C ALA A 35 21.44 -47.89 38.01
N TYR A 36 20.87 -46.71 37.81
CA TYR A 36 20.72 -46.08 36.49
C TYR A 36 22.06 -45.91 35.75
N LYS A 37 23.14 -45.59 36.47
CA LYS A 37 24.48 -45.45 35.89
C LYS A 37 25.15 -46.78 35.55
N THR A 38 24.57 -47.93 35.93
CA THR A 38 25.12 -49.26 35.65
C THR A 38 24.52 -49.89 34.39
N LYS A 39 25.36 -50.50 33.55
CA LYS A 39 24.96 -51.15 32.28
C LYS A 39 24.07 -52.41 32.42
N PHE A 40 23.75 -52.84 33.64
CA PHE A 40 23.12 -54.15 33.91
C PHE A 40 21.63 -54.08 34.29
N VAL A 41 21.01 -52.91 34.25
CA VAL A 41 19.58 -52.72 34.61
C VAL A 41 18.83 -52.16 33.41
N THR A 42 17.66 -52.72 33.09
CA THR A 42 16.79 -52.23 32.00
C THR A 42 16.05 -50.96 32.42
N GLU A 43 15.85 -50.04 31.46
CA GLU A 43 15.16 -48.76 31.66
C GLU A 43 13.75 -48.91 32.25
N GLU A 44 13.02 -49.95 31.83
CA GLU A 44 11.69 -50.29 32.36
C GLU A 44 11.70 -50.57 33.87
N ASN A 45 12.74 -51.25 34.39
CA ASN A 45 12.88 -51.51 35.83
C ASN A 45 13.20 -50.24 36.62
N ILE A 46 13.94 -49.31 36.02
CA ILE A 46 14.25 -47.99 36.60
C ILE A 46 12.96 -47.15 36.67
N ILE A 47 12.14 -47.15 35.62
CA ILE A 47 10.85 -46.44 35.57
C ILE A 47 9.86 -46.98 36.62
N ILE A 48 9.71 -48.31 36.74
CA ILE A 48 8.83 -48.92 37.73
C ILE A 48 9.27 -48.57 39.15
N SER A 49 10.59 -48.65 39.41
CA SER A 49 11.16 -48.31 40.72
C SER A 49 10.99 -46.83 41.05
N ALA A 50 11.19 -45.94 40.07
CA ALA A 50 10.99 -44.51 40.21
C ALA A 50 9.52 -44.14 40.45
N LYS A 51 8.56 -44.76 39.75
CA LYS A 51 7.12 -44.59 39.99
C LYS A 51 6.74 -44.92 41.43
N TRP A 52 7.21 -46.07 41.92
CA TRP A 52 6.97 -46.49 43.31
C TRP A 52 7.64 -45.55 44.32
N LEU A 53 8.86 -45.09 44.03
CA LEU A 53 9.58 -44.11 44.84
C LEU A 53 8.86 -42.76 44.90
N ILE A 54 8.39 -42.23 43.77
CA ILE A 54 7.62 -40.99 43.68
C ILE A 54 6.37 -41.05 44.56
N GLU A 55 5.61 -42.16 44.49
CA GLU A 55 4.43 -42.37 45.32
C GLU A 55 4.80 -42.44 46.81
N LYS A 56 5.89 -43.13 47.17
CA LYS A 56 6.38 -43.21 48.55
C LYS A 56 6.91 -41.89 49.09
N ILE A 57 7.58 -41.12 48.26
CA ILE A 57 8.06 -39.78 48.59
C ILE A 57 6.85 -38.88 48.85
N SER A 58 5.81 -38.91 48.00
CA SER A 58 4.59 -38.10 48.20
C SER A 58 3.84 -38.40 49.52
N GLN A 59 4.08 -39.57 50.13
CA GLN A 59 3.49 -40.01 51.39
C GLN A 59 4.35 -39.65 52.62
N LEU A 60 5.53 -39.08 52.44
CA LEU A 60 6.38 -38.63 53.55
C LEU A 60 5.74 -37.45 54.30
N GLU A 61 5.98 -37.36 55.61
CA GLU A 61 5.54 -36.21 56.42
C GLU A 61 6.53 -35.03 56.35
N ASP A 62 7.80 -35.30 56.03
CA ASP A 62 8.87 -34.30 55.96
C ASP A 62 9.05 -33.78 54.53
N PHE A 63 8.63 -32.52 54.30
CA PHE A 63 8.68 -31.88 52.99
C PHE A 63 10.11 -31.60 52.50
N SER A 64 11.09 -31.47 53.41
CA SER A 64 12.50 -31.25 53.05
C SER A 64 13.07 -32.49 52.39
N ILE A 65 12.87 -33.66 53.02
CA ILE A 65 13.26 -34.96 52.46
C ILE A 65 12.51 -35.23 51.15
N GLN A 66 11.24 -34.82 51.04
CA GLN A 66 10.49 -34.92 49.79
C GLN A 66 11.13 -34.16 48.64
N ARG A 67 11.40 -32.87 48.85
CA ARG A 67 11.99 -31.98 47.84
C ARG A 67 13.37 -32.45 47.42
N GLU A 68 14.21 -32.83 48.38
CA GLU A 68 15.53 -33.37 48.08
C GLU A 68 15.43 -34.65 47.23
N CYS A 69 14.52 -35.56 47.57
CA CYS A 69 14.31 -36.79 46.81
C CYS A 69 13.80 -36.52 45.39
N PHE A 70 12.82 -35.61 45.21
CA PHE A 70 12.31 -35.24 43.89
C PHE A 70 13.36 -34.55 43.02
N CYS A 71 14.15 -33.65 43.58
CA CYS A 71 15.24 -32.99 42.84
C CYS A 71 16.36 -33.96 42.46
N ARG A 72 16.68 -34.93 43.33
CA ARG A 72 17.61 -36.01 42.99
C ARG A 72 17.06 -36.93 41.88
N LEU A 73 15.76 -37.20 41.87
CA LEU A 73 15.12 -37.97 40.80
C LEU A 73 15.02 -37.19 39.48
N LEU A 74 14.83 -35.87 39.51
CA LEU A 74 14.86 -35.01 38.31
C LEU A 74 16.22 -35.04 37.59
N LYS A 75 17.31 -35.35 38.31
CA LYS A 75 18.65 -35.55 37.73
C LYS A 75 18.79 -36.81 36.88
N LEU A 76 17.81 -37.73 36.89
CA LEU A 76 17.78 -38.88 35.98
C LEU A 76 17.32 -38.43 34.59
N GLU A 77 18.07 -38.79 33.54
CA GLU A 77 17.74 -38.43 32.15
C GLU A 77 16.73 -39.41 31.52
N VAL A 78 15.64 -39.73 32.23
CA VAL A 78 14.59 -40.65 31.77
C VAL A 78 13.27 -39.89 31.62
N GLU A 79 12.76 -39.85 30.40
CA GLU A 79 11.61 -39.03 29.98
C GLU A 79 10.33 -39.34 30.77
N GLU A 80 9.97 -40.61 30.97
CA GLU A 80 8.74 -40.92 31.72
C GLU A 80 8.83 -40.52 33.19
N ILE A 81 10.01 -40.64 33.82
CA ILE A 81 10.23 -40.28 35.23
C ILE A 81 10.11 -38.77 35.41
N GLN A 82 10.74 -37.98 34.53
CA GLN A 82 10.67 -36.53 34.60
C GLN A 82 9.24 -36.01 34.37
N ASN A 83 8.49 -36.60 33.44
CA ASN A 83 7.07 -36.26 33.22
C ASN A 83 6.17 -36.56 34.42
N LEU A 84 6.43 -37.69 35.10
CA LEU A 84 5.72 -38.03 36.35
C LEU A 84 6.04 -37.03 37.46
N ILE A 85 7.32 -36.69 37.64
CA ILE A 85 7.73 -35.73 38.67
C ILE A 85 7.14 -34.36 38.37
N VAL A 86 7.14 -33.87 37.13
CA VAL A 86 6.57 -32.54 36.79
C VAL A 86 5.10 -32.41 37.15
N ARG A 87 4.32 -33.49 36.94
CA ARG A 87 2.88 -33.52 37.21
C ARG A 87 2.56 -33.49 38.72
N ASP A 88 3.46 -34.02 39.55
CA ASP A 88 3.26 -34.10 40.99
C ASP A 88 4.06 -33.02 41.77
N ALA A 89 5.22 -32.59 41.25
CA ALA A 89 6.19 -31.65 41.83
C ALA A 89 5.63 -30.25 42.12
N THR A 90 4.71 -29.77 41.28
CA THR A 90 4.10 -28.44 41.40
C THR A 90 3.26 -28.29 42.67
N SER A 91 2.76 -29.40 43.24
CA SER A 91 2.03 -29.37 44.51
C SER A 91 2.92 -29.15 45.74
N PHE A 92 4.20 -29.53 45.69
CA PHE A 92 5.16 -29.41 46.79
C PHE A 92 5.80 -28.02 46.88
N LEU A 93 5.84 -27.29 45.77
CA LEU A 93 6.24 -25.88 45.66
C LEU A 93 5.00 -24.97 45.46
N ASN A 94 3.85 -25.41 45.96
CA ASN A 94 2.64 -24.60 45.97
C ASN A 94 2.69 -23.60 47.14
N PHE A 95 2.01 -22.47 47.02
CA PHE A 95 2.00 -21.39 48.00
C PHE A 95 1.61 -21.82 49.43
N THR A 96 0.93 -22.95 49.60
CA THR A 96 0.62 -23.54 50.91
C THR A 96 1.85 -24.07 51.65
N THR A 97 2.94 -24.40 50.95
CA THR A 97 4.19 -24.91 51.55
C THR A 97 5.18 -23.81 51.93
N ILE A 98 4.95 -22.56 51.51
CA ILE A 98 5.70 -21.37 51.97
C ILE A 98 5.70 -21.28 53.51
N PHE A 99 4.59 -21.66 54.14
CA PHE A 99 4.47 -21.64 55.60
C PHE A 99 5.37 -22.68 56.28
N TYR A 100 5.50 -23.87 55.70
CA TYR A 100 6.45 -24.88 56.18
C TYR A 100 7.89 -24.35 56.08
N ASP A 101 8.22 -23.67 54.98
CA ASP A 101 9.54 -23.12 54.73
C ASP A 101 9.94 -22.04 55.74
N ILE A 102 8.97 -21.21 56.13
CA ILE A 102 9.12 -20.19 57.19
C ILE A 102 9.30 -20.84 58.56
N GLN A 103 8.52 -21.87 58.89
CA GLN A 103 8.52 -22.50 60.21
C GLN A 103 9.78 -23.31 60.51
N HIS A 104 10.46 -23.82 59.49
CA HIS A 104 11.60 -24.73 59.62
C HIS A 104 12.93 -24.14 59.10
N GLU A 105 13.02 -22.82 58.92
CA GLU A 105 14.22 -22.08 58.45
C GLU A 105 14.84 -22.68 57.17
N GLN A 106 14.00 -22.98 56.18
CA GLN A 106 14.39 -23.75 54.98
C GLN A 106 15.08 -22.92 53.88
N ALA A 107 15.46 -21.66 54.16
CA ALA A 107 16.04 -20.76 53.17
C ALA A 107 17.33 -21.30 52.55
N GLN A 108 18.18 -21.97 53.35
CA GLN A 108 19.41 -22.59 52.85
C GLN A 108 19.11 -23.75 51.90
N GLU A 109 18.11 -24.57 52.23
CA GLU A 109 17.70 -25.70 51.38
C GLU A 109 17.10 -25.21 50.05
N LEU A 110 16.32 -24.12 50.07
CA LEU A 110 15.78 -23.51 48.85
C LEU A 110 16.87 -22.90 47.95
N ILE A 111 17.93 -22.32 48.52
CA ILE A 111 19.10 -21.86 47.76
C ILE A 111 19.84 -23.06 47.15
N ASP A 112 20.00 -24.15 47.89
CA ASP A 112 20.61 -25.37 47.36
C ASP A 112 19.77 -26.00 46.23
N LEU A 113 18.44 -25.93 46.34
CA LEU A 113 17.50 -26.37 45.31
C LEU A 113 17.54 -25.47 44.06
N GLU A 114 17.61 -24.14 44.23
CA GLU A 114 17.79 -23.19 43.12
C GLU A 114 19.03 -23.58 42.30
N ARG A 115 20.17 -23.75 42.97
CA ARG A 115 21.43 -24.12 42.33
C ARG A 115 21.31 -25.42 41.55
N ILE A 116 20.70 -26.44 42.15
CA ILE A 116 20.50 -27.75 41.52
C ILE A 116 19.62 -27.64 40.27
N VAL A 117 18.53 -26.88 40.32
CA VAL A 117 17.60 -26.73 39.18
C VAL A 117 18.24 -25.90 38.07
N SER A 118 19.04 -24.88 38.41
CA SER A 118 19.84 -24.11 37.44
C SER A 118 20.85 -24.99 36.70
N GLU A 119 21.61 -25.83 37.42
CA GLU A 119 22.57 -26.79 36.81
C GLU A 119 21.88 -27.73 35.82
N ILE A 120 20.67 -28.21 36.16
CA ILE A 120 19.87 -29.07 35.29
C ILE A 120 19.43 -28.31 34.03
N MET A 121 18.96 -27.06 34.18
CA MET A 121 18.51 -26.24 33.07
C MET A 121 19.65 -25.99 32.06
N GLU A 122 20.84 -25.66 32.55
CA GLU A 122 22.03 -25.47 31.72
C GLU A 122 22.45 -26.77 31.00
N ALA A 123 22.44 -27.91 31.69
CA ALA A 123 22.76 -29.22 31.10
C ALA A 123 21.76 -29.63 30.00
N LYS A 124 20.46 -29.34 30.17
CA LYS A 124 19.42 -29.65 29.17
C LYS A 124 19.47 -28.73 27.95
N LEU A 125 19.82 -27.46 28.16
CA LEU A 125 20.08 -26.53 27.05
C LEU A 125 21.29 -26.96 26.23
N THR A 126 22.37 -27.37 26.90
CA THR A 126 23.61 -27.81 26.24
C THR A 126 23.44 -29.13 25.49
N SER A 127 22.61 -30.06 25.99
CA SER A 127 22.34 -31.36 25.35
C SER A 127 21.23 -31.33 24.29
N GLY A 128 20.55 -30.19 24.09
CA GLY A 128 19.51 -30.02 23.08
C GLY A 128 18.16 -30.69 23.41
N GLN A 129 17.93 -31.04 24.67
CA GLN A 129 16.72 -31.74 25.13
C GLN A 129 15.66 -30.74 25.64
N PHE A 130 14.88 -30.16 24.72
CA PHE A 130 14.01 -29.01 25.03
C PHE A 130 12.61 -29.34 25.61
N ASN A 131 12.18 -30.61 25.55
CA ASN A 131 10.80 -31.00 25.91
C ASN A 131 10.45 -30.78 27.40
N PHE A 132 11.46 -30.61 28.27
CA PHE A 132 11.29 -30.46 29.73
C PHE A 132 11.62 -29.06 30.24
N LEU A 133 12.02 -28.16 29.35
CA LEU A 133 12.54 -26.84 29.70
C LEU A 133 11.47 -25.96 30.35
N VAL A 134 10.25 -25.98 29.81
CA VAL A 134 9.12 -25.18 30.32
C VAL A 134 8.72 -25.62 31.75
N PRO A 135 8.53 -26.92 32.04
CA PRO A 135 8.36 -27.38 33.41
C PRO A 135 9.49 -27.03 34.38
N ILE A 136 10.75 -27.16 33.96
CA ILE A 136 11.91 -26.79 34.78
C ILE A 136 11.90 -25.30 35.10
N CYS A 137 11.58 -24.45 34.11
CA CYS A 137 11.41 -23.01 34.31
C CYS A 137 10.31 -22.69 35.33
N ILE A 138 9.19 -23.43 35.32
CA ILE A 138 8.10 -23.26 36.29
C ILE A 138 8.56 -23.64 37.69
N ILE A 139 9.25 -24.78 37.86
CA ILE A 139 9.80 -25.20 39.16
C ILE A 139 10.80 -24.18 39.68
N TYR A 140 11.71 -23.72 38.82
CA TYR A 140 12.70 -22.70 39.13
C TYR A 140 12.01 -21.39 39.56
N GLN A 141 11.03 -20.91 38.80
CA GLN A 141 10.24 -19.73 39.17
C GLN A 141 9.59 -19.87 40.54
N ARG A 142 8.98 -21.02 40.87
CA ARG A 142 8.37 -21.25 42.19
C ARG A 142 9.37 -21.21 43.34
N ILE A 143 10.57 -21.74 43.16
CA ILE A 143 11.65 -21.67 44.16
C ILE A 143 12.04 -20.21 44.41
N LEU A 144 12.18 -19.41 43.35
CA LEU A 144 12.52 -17.98 43.46
C LEU A 144 11.41 -17.20 44.18
N GLU A 145 10.13 -17.51 43.92
CA GLU A 145 9.01 -16.84 44.62
C GLU A 145 9.01 -17.15 46.13
N HIS A 146 9.32 -18.38 46.54
CA HIS A 146 9.46 -18.74 47.96
C HIS A 146 10.64 -17.98 48.58
N LEU A 147 11.80 -17.98 47.92
CA LEU A 147 12.99 -17.25 48.36
C LEU A 147 12.74 -15.74 48.48
N TRP A 148 11.96 -15.16 47.57
CA TRP A 148 11.65 -13.73 47.58
C TRP A 148 10.76 -13.32 48.75
N LEU A 149 9.78 -14.15 49.12
CA LEU A 149 8.82 -13.83 50.18
C LEU A 149 9.34 -14.10 51.61
N LEU A 150 10.27 -15.05 51.77
CA LEU A 150 10.82 -15.46 53.06
C LEU A 150 11.38 -14.30 53.93
N PRO A 151 12.22 -13.38 53.40
CA PRO A 151 12.74 -12.22 54.13
C PRO A 151 11.69 -11.35 54.81
N TYR A 152 10.50 -11.25 54.21
CA TYR A 152 9.44 -10.37 54.69
C TYR A 152 8.53 -11.05 55.71
N LEU A 153 8.56 -12.38 55.77
CA LEU A 153 7.72 -13.19 56.66
C LEU A 153 8.48 -13.74 57.88
N GLU A 154 9.81 -13.62 57.91
CA GLU A 154 10.68 -13.98 59.05
C GLU A 154 10.69 -12.89 60.14
N PHE A 155 10.82 -13.27 61.43
CA PHE A 155 11.01 -12.33 62.54
C PHE A 155 12.49 -11.89 62.72
N GLY A 156 13.43 -12.50 62.01
CA GLY A 156 14.86 -12.17 61.98
C GLY A 156 15.33 -11.76 60.59
N ASN A 157 16.63 -11.40 60.49
CA ASN A 157 17.27 -11.04 59.23
C ASN A 157 18.03 -12.23 58.59
N HIS A 158 17.76 -13.46 59.01
CA HIS A 158 18.56 -14.62 58.59
C HIS A 158 18.43 -14.86 57.08
N CYS A 159 17.21 -14.97 56.56
CA CYS A 159 16.93 -15.16 55.14
C CYS A 159 17.44 -13.99 54.28
N SER A 160 17.24 -12.75 54.74
CA SER A 160 17.73 -11.54 54.05
C SER A 160 19.25 -11.55 53.90
N ASN A 161 19.98 -11.93 54.96
CA ASN A 161 21.43 -12.04 54.93
C ASN A 161 21.91 -13.19 54.04
N LEU A 162 21.19 -14.33 54.07
CA LEU A 162 21.50 -15.51 53.26
C LEU A 162 21.35 -15.23 51.76
N LEU A 163 20.29 -14.53 51.36
CA LEU A 163 20.06 -14.10 49.97
C LEU A 163 21.10 -13.06 49.52
N ALA A 164 21.48 -12.13 50.40
CA ALA A 164 22.53 -11.16 50.11
C ALA A 164 23.89 -11.85 49.86
N GLN A 165 24.21 -12.90 50.63
CA GLN A 165 25.44 -13.69 50.47
C GLN A 165 25.47 -14.50 49.17
N ASN A 166 24.32 -14.96 48.69
CA ASN A 166 24.21 -15.81 47.49
C ASN A 166 23.79 -15.04 46.21
N LYS A 167 23.64 -13.71 46.30
CA LYS A 167 23.17 -12.85 45.20
C LYS A 167 23.94 -13.05 43.90
N ASP A 168 25.27 -12.94 43.97
CA ASP A 168 26.12 -13.04 42.78
C ASP A 168 26.10 -14.46 42.18
N SER A 169 25.92 -15.48 43.02
CA SER A 169 25.79 -16.88 42.56
C SER A 169 24.51 -17.08 41.75
N ILE A 170 23.37 -16.63 42.26
CA ILE A 170 22.06 -16.78 41.59
C ILE A 170 22.03 -15.98 40.27
N LEU A 171 22.59 -14.76 40.26
CA LEU A 171 22.68 -13.95 39.04
C LEU A 171 23.61 -14.57 37.99
N ASN A 172 24.72 -15.18 38.40
CA ASN A 172 25.64 -15.86 37.48
C ASN A 172 25.03 -17.15 36.91
N ASN A 173 24.33 -17.92 37.75
CA ASN A 173 23.54 -19.08 37.33
C ASN A 173 22.58 -18.68 36.20
N MET A 174 21.76 -17.65 36.41
CA MET A 174 20.82 -17.16 35.40
C MET A 174 21.49 -16.76 34.08
N LYS A 175 22.59 -16.01 34.15
CA LYS A 175 23.34 -15.57 32.96
C LYS A 175 23.82 -16.75 32.11
N GLY A 176 24.12 -17.90 32.71
CA GLY A 176 24.60 -19.08 32.01
C GLY A 176 23.60 -19.67 31.00
N TRP A 177 22.28 -19.51 31.24
CA TRP A 177 21.25 -20.13 30.41
C TRP A 177 20.20 -19.18 29.83
N ILE A 178 20.07 -17.95 30.32
CA ILE A 178 18.97 -17.05 29.92
C ILE A 178 19.00 -16.66 28.45
N GLU A 179 20.18 -16.41 27.86
CA GLU A 179 20.33 -16.09 26.43
C GLU A 179 19.88 -17.26 25.55
N SER A 180 20.19 -18.49 25.96
CA SER A 180 19.76 -19.72 25.28
C SER A 180 18.24 -19.90 25.36
N LEU A 181 17.60 -19.52 26.47
CA LEU A 181 16.13 -19.50 26.56
C LEU A 181 15.53 -18.46 25.60
N TYR A 182 16.08 -17.25 25.54
CA TYR A 182 15.63 -16.23 24.59
C TYR A 182 15.85 -16.66 23.14
N GLN A 183 16.94 -17.38 22.83
CA GLN A 183 17.16 -17.96 21.52
C GLN A 183 16.09 -19.00 21.17
N LEU A 184 15.74 -19.90 22.09
CA LEU A 184 14.67 -20.89 21.88
C LEU A 184 13.29 -20.24 21.71
N ALA A 185 13.04 -19.12 22.40
CA ALA A 185 11.84 -18.31 22.21
C ALA A 185 11.81 -17.65 20.82
N ASN A 186 12.93 -17.11 20.36
CA ASN A 186 13.07 -16.58 19.00
C ASN A 186 12.89 -17.66 17.92
N GLU A 187 13.32 -18.90 18.20
CA GLU A 187 13.10 -20.08 17.36
C GLU A 187 11.68 -20.68 17.49
N LYS A 188 10.79 -20.07 18.30
CA LYS A 188 9.41 -20.53 18.60
C LYS A 188 9.30 -21.94 19.19
N LYS A 189 10.36 -22.43 19.83
CA LYS A 189 10.35 -23.70 20.56
C LYS A 189 9.70 -23.57 21.94
N ILE A 190 9.72 -22.36 22.52
CA ILE A 190 9.05 -21.98 23.76
C ILE A 190 8.39 -20.60 23.59
N GLU A 191 7.40 -20.28 24.41
CA GLU A 191 6.72 -18.96 24.39
C GLU A 191 7.61 -17.85 24.96
N PHE A 192 7.56 -16.64 24.36
CA PHE A 192 8.47 -15.53 24.71
C PHE A 192 8.30 -15.02 26.16
N PHE A 193 7.13 -15.22 26.76
CA PHE A 193 6.91 -14.83 28.16
C PHE A 193 7.70 -15.72 29.14
N ILE A 194 8.12 -16.93 28.75
CA ILE A 194 8.79 -17.89 29.64
C ILE A 194 10.18 -17.39 30.08
N PRO A 195 11.14 -17.08 29.17
CA PRO A 195 12.42 -16.51 29.57
C PRO A 195 12.26 -15.20 30.34
N LYS A 196 11.34 -14.34 29.89
CA LYS A 196 11.08 -13.05 30.52
C LYS A 196 10.56 -13.18 31.95
N ASN A 197 9.64 -14.11 32.22
CA ASN A 197 9.09 -14.32 33.55
C ASN A 197 10.15 -14.89 34.50
N VAL A 198 10.98 -15.81 34.02
CA VAL A 198 12.06 -16.39 34.80
C VAL A 198 13.11 -15.32 35.14
N GLU A 199 13.54 -14.53 34.15
CA GLU A 199 14.47 -13.42 34.35
C GLU A 199 13.92 -12.40 35.35
N ASN A 200 12.67 -11.98 35.17
CA ASN A 200 12.00 -11.05 36.08
C ASN A 200 11.94 -11.60 37.51
N SER A 201 11.71 -12.92 37.69
CA SER A 201 11.64 -13.53 39.01
C SER A 201 13.01 -13.54 39.72
N VAL A 202 14.09 -13.76 38.98
CA VAL A 202 15.46 -13.67 39.51
C VAL A 202 15.82 -12.23 39.87
N LEU A 203 15.51 -11.27 39.01
CA LEU A 203 15.78 -9.85 39.28
C LEU A 203 15.00 -9.36 40.50
N ARG A 204 13.74 -9.78 40.63
CA ARG A 204 12.84 -9.42 41.74
C ARG A 204 13.36 -9.84 43.11
N LEU A 205 14.11 -10.96 43.21
CA LEU A 205 14.72 -11.41 44.48
C LEU A 205 15.53 -10.31 45.18
N PHE A 206 16.08 -9.38 44.40
CA PHE A 206 16.98 -8.33 44.90
C PHE A 206 16.37 -6.93 44.84
N GLU A 207 15.08 -6.83 44.50
CA GLU A 207 14.33 -5.58 44.52
C GLU A 207 13.53 -5.47 45.82
N PRO A 208 13.51 -4.27 46.46
CA PRO A 208 12.68 -4.05 47.62
C PRO A 208 11.19 -4.08 47.22
N LEU A 209 10.36 -4.70 48.06
CA LEU A 209 8.91 -4.58 47.93
C LEU A 209 8.49 -3.11 47.97
N SER A 210 7.46 -2.75 47.19
CA SER A 210 6.83 -1.43 47.32
C SER A 210 6.39 -1.20 48.77
N GLU A 211 6.61 0.01 49.31
CA GLU A 211 6.34 0.33 50.72
C GLU A 211 4.92 -0.06 51.16
N THR A 212 3.92 0.11 50.27
CA THR A 212 2.53 -0.30 50.50
C THR A 212 2.36 -1.81 50.71
N VAL A 213 3.01 -2.64 49.88
CA VAL A 213 2.91 -4.10 49.98
C VAL A 213 3.75 -4.60 51.16
N ALA A 214 4.93 -4.03 51.38
CA ALA A 214 5.78 -4.38 52.52
C ALA A 214 5.08 -4.10 53.87
N LYS A 215 4.40 -2.94 53.98
CA LYS A 215 3.64 -2.57 55.17
C LYS A 215 2.45 -3.50 55.43
N GLU A 216 1.69 -3.83 54.39
CA GLU A 216 0.58 -4.78 54.49
C GLU A 216 1.08 -6.17 54.90
N ILE A 217 2.16 -6.66 54.29
CA ILE A 217 2.77 -7.94 54.67
C ILE A 217 3.20 -7.93 56.14
N GLU A 218 3.81 -6.84 56.63
CA GLU A 218 4.23 -6.72 58.03
C GLU A 218 3.03 -6.67 59.01
N GLU A 219 1.93 -6.02 58.64
CA GLU A 219 0.69 -5.99 59.44
C GLU A 219 0.06 -7.40 59.53
N GLN A 220 0.05 -8.13 58.42
CA GLN A 220 -0.48 -9.50 58.32
C GLN A 220 0.46 -10.56 58.89
N LYS A 221 1.75 -10.28 59.04
CA LYS A 221 2.80 -11.18 59.55
C LYS A 221 2.45 -11.80 60.90
N SER A 222 1.92 -10.99 61.82
CA SER A 222 1.48 -11.45 63.14
C SER A 222 0.28 -12.41 63.06
N ALA A 223 -0.66 -12.17 62.14
CA ALA A 223 -1.84 -12.99 61.91
C ALA A 223 -1.48 -14.33 61.23
N ILE A 224 -0.56 -14.31 60.26
CA ILE A 224 0.00 -15.49 59.58
C ILE A 224 0.61 -16.46 60.61
N HIS A 225 1.45 -15.94 61.51
CA HIS A 225 2.13 -16.75 62.51
C HIS A 225 1.19 -17.25 63.63
N LYS A 226 0.19 -16.44 64.04
CA LYS A 226 -0.76 -16.79 65.10
C LYS A 226 -1.83 -17.80 64.68
N ASN A 227 -2.40 -17.65 63.48
CA ASN A 227 -3.54 -18.45 63.02
C ASN A 227 -3.14 -19.64 62.15
N ARG A 228 -1.85 -19.76 61.76
CA ARG A 228 -1.32 -20.83 60.89
C ARG A 228 -2.09 -20.99 59.57
N LYS A 229 -2.61 -19.87 59.04
CA LYS A 229 -3.36 -19.78 57.78
C LYS A 229 -2.98 -18.47 57.08
N LEU A 230 -3.00 -18.46 55.75
CA LEU A 230 -2.80 -17.24 54.96
C LEU A 230 -4.03 -16.33 55.09
N PRO A 231 -3.86 -15.06 55.54
CA PRO A 231 -4.94 -14.08 55.54
C PRO A 231 -5.48 -13.83 54.14
N LEU A 232 -6.79 -13.67 54.01
CA LEU A 232 -7.46 -13.34 52.75
C LEU A 232 -6.91 -12.03 52.15
N GLU A 233 -6.55 -11.07 53.00
CA GLU A 233 -5.98 -9.76 52.62
C GLU A 233 -4.59 -9.90 52.00
N PHE A 234 -3.74 -10.80 52.52
CA PHE A 234 -2.45 -11.11 51.93
C PHE A 234 -2.59 -11.69 50.51
N LEU A 235 -3.49 -12.67 50.32
CA LEU A 235 -3.71 -13.28 49.00
C LEU A 235 -4.27 -12.29 47.98
N THR A 236 -5.13 -11.36 48.41
CA THR A 236 -5.69 -10.30 47.55
C THR A 236 -4.58 -9.34 47.12
N THR A 237 -3.78 -8.86 48.09
CA THR A 237 -2.69 -7.91 47.84
C THR A 237 -1.64 -8.48 46.88
N MET A 238 -1.32 -9.76 47.01
CA MET A 238 -0.37 -10.41 46.10
C MET A 238 -0.95 -10.59 44.71
N ALA A 239 -2.22 -11.00 44.56
CA ALA A 239 -2.86 -11.12 43.26
C ALA A 239 -2.84 -9.78 42.49
N ASP A 240 -3.18 -8.68 43.17
CA ASP A 240 -3.18 -7.33 42.60
C ASP A 240 -1.76 -6.83 42.28
N PHE A 241 -0.77 -7.20 43.10
CA PHE A 241 0.64 -6.89 42.84
C PHE A 241 1.12 -7.52 41.53
N TYR A 242 0.86 -8.81 41.32
CA TYR A 242 1.27 -9.50 40.10
C TYR A 242 0.50 -9.04 38.86
N GLU A 243 -0.78 -8.66 39.02
CA GLU A 243 -1.56 -8.05 37.94
C GLU A 243 -0.92 -6.75 37.44
N LYS A 244 -0.53 -5.85 38.35
CA LYS A 244 0.10 -4.57 37.99
C LYS A 244 1.44 -4.76 37.27
N GLN A 245 2.12 -5.87 37.51
CA GLN A 245 3.36 -6.24 36.83
C GLN A 245 3.14 -7.00 35.51
N GLY A 246 1.89 -7.35 35.18
CA GLY A 246 1.54 -8.14 34.00
C GLY A 246 1.87 -9.64 34.10
N ASP A 247 2.20 -10.14 35.29
CA ASP A 247 2.49 -11.56 35.56
C ASP A 247 1.18 -12.32 35.85
N PHE A 248 0.38 -12.49 34.80
CA PHE A 248 -0.94 -13.14 34.88
C PHE A 248 -0.90 -14.57 35.45
N PRO A 249 0.09 -15.44 35.16
CA PRO A 249 0.17 -16.77 35.78
C PRO A 249 0.27 -16.76 37.31
N CYS A 250 1.08 -15.87 37.87
CA CYS A 250 1.19 -15.71 39.33
C CYS A 250 -0.09 -15.11 39.91
N ALA A 251 -0.64 -14.05 39.31
CA ALA A 251 -1.91 -13.45 39.73
C ALA A 251 -3.06 -14.49 39.77
N ILE A 252 -3.18 -15.31 38.71
CA ILE A 252 -4.16 -16.41 38.63
C ILE A 252 -3.98 -17.41 39.78
N SER A 253 -2.74 -17.71 40.16
CA SER A 253 -2.46 -18.68 41.22
C SER A 253 -2.93 -18.17 42.59
N TYR A 254 -2.62 -16.92 42.94
CA TYR A 254 -3.09 -16.29 44.18
C TYR A 254 -4.62 -16.15 44.21
N ALA A 255 -5.22 -15.74 43.10
CA ALA A 255 -6.66 -15.64 42.96
C ALA A 255 -7.38 -17.00 43.08
N LYS A 256 -6.82 -18.09 42.53
CA LYS A 256 -7.35 -19.45 42.71
C LYS A 256 -7.25 -19.95 44.15
N ALA A 257 -6.14 -19.64 44.84
CA ALA A 257 -5.99 -19.98 46.26
C ALA A 257 -7.01 -19.23 47.13
N LEU A 258 -7.18 -17.92 46.86
CA LEU A 258 -8.19 -17.09 47.49
C LEU A 258 -9.59 -17.65 47.26
N LEU A 259 -9.93 -17.96 46.00
CA LEU A 259 -11.20 -18.57 45.64
C LEU A 259 -11.43 -19.90 46.38
N GLY A 260 -10.41 -20.77 46.46
CA GLY A 260 -10.50 -22.07 47.15
C GLY A 260 -10.74 -21.97 48.66
N ILE A 261 -10.21 -20.94 49.34
CA ILE A 261 -10.49 -20.68 50.76
C ILE A 261 -11.92 -20.18 50.92
N LEU A 262 -12.32 -19.20 50.11
CA LEU A 262 -13.67 -18.63 50.14
C LEU A 262 -14.74 -19.70 49.82
N THR A 263 -14.45 -20.64 48.91
CA THR A 263 -15.35 -21.74 48.52
C THR A 263 -15.44 -22.86 49.58
N LYS A 264 -14.46 -22.98 50.50
CA LYS A 264 -14.54 -23.92 51.64
C LYS A 264 -15.34 -23.35 52.81
N GLU A 265 -15.40 -22.02 52.94
CA GLU A 265 -16.23 -21.30 53.92
C GLU A 265 -17.69 -21.14 53.45
N PHE A 266 -17.99 -21.61 52.23
CA PHE A 266 -19.27 -21.47 51.54
C PHE A 266 -20.48 -22.22 52.14
N PRO A 267 -20.37 -23.35 52.89
CA PRO A 267 -21.57 -24.07 53.34
C PRO A 267 -22.45 -23.31 54.36
N GLU A 268 -21.95 -22.26 55.03
CA GLU A 268 -22.68 -21.61 56.14
C GLU A 268 -23.13 -20.15 55.91
N MET A 269 -22.87 -19.51 54.76
CA MET A 269 -23.11 -18.06 54.61
C MET A 269 -23.84 -17.69 53.31
N SER A 270 -25.10 -18.10 53.19
CA SER A 270 -25.98 -17.77 52.05
C SER A 270 -26.55 -16.33 52.06
N GLN A 271 -26.10 -15.44 52.95
CA GLN A 271 -26.65 -14.08 53.09
C GLN A 271 -25.63 -12.93 53.04
N ASN A 272 -24.34 -13.18 52.79
CA ASN A 272 -23.33 -12.12 52.80
C ASN A 272 -23.05 -11.54 51.40
N LYS A 273 -23.74 -10.45 51.04
CA LYS A 273 -23.57 -9.72 49.76
C LYS A 273 -22.10 -9.29 49.50
N GLY A 274 -21.34 -8.97 50.55
CA GLY A 274 -19.93 -8.60 50.42
C GLY A 274 -19.04 -9.75 49.97
N LEU A 275 -19.35 -10.98 50.40
CA LEU A 275 -18.62 -12.18 49.99
C LEU A 275 -18.90 -12.55 48.53
N PHE A 276 -20.17 -12.48 48.11
CA PHE A 276 -20.56 -12.70 46.71
C PHE A 276 -19.87 -11.72 45.76
N ASN A 277 -19.80 -10.43 46.11
CA ASN A 277 -19.08 -9.44 45.33
C ASN A 277 -17.59 -9.75 45.22
N LYS A 278 -16.96 -10.21 46.31
CA LYS A 278 -15.53 -10.57 46.32
C LYS A 278 -15.26 -11.80 45.45
N VAL A 279 -16.12 -12.82 45.51
CA VAL A 279 -16.02 -14.02 44.66
C VAL A 279 -16.26 -13.68 43.18
N ARG A 280 -17.25 -12.83 42.88
CA ARG A 280 -17.49 -12.32 41.52
C ARG A 280 -16.26 -11.61 40.95
N MET A 281 -15.68 -10.68 41.70
CA MET A 281 -14.49 -9.92 41.30
C MET A 281 -13.30 -10.84 41.01
N ILE A 282 -13.10 -11.90 41.80
CA ILE A 282 -12.06 -12.90 41.55
C ILE A 282 -12.31 -13.64 40.23
N HIS A 283 -13.55 -14.08 39.96
CA HIS A 283 -13.90 -14.71 38.70
C HIS A 283 -13.73 -13.77 37.49
N GLU A 284 -14.04 -12.48 37.66
CA GLU A 284 -13.83 -11.45 36.62
C GLU A 284 -12.35 -11.26 36.29
N ASN A 285 -11.50 -11.11 37.32
CA ASN A 285 -10.06 -11.00 37.15
C ASN A 285 -9.49 -12.26 36.48
N LEU A 286 -9.91 -13.45 36.91
CA LEU A 286 -9.53 -14.71 36.27
C LEU A 286 -9.97 -14.76 34.81
N ALA A 287 -11.18 -14.32 34.46
CA ALA A 287 -11.62 -14.29 33.06
C ALA A 287 -10.73 -13.36 32.21
N THR A 288 -10.41 -12.18 32.73
CA THR A 288 -9.59 -11.16 32.05
C THR A 288 -8.16 -11.63 31.85
N TRP A 289 -7.51 -12.16 32.88
CA TRP A 289 -6.14 -12.66 32.79
C TRP A 289 -6.02 -13.88 31.88
N ASN A 290 -7.01 -14.80 31.90
CA ASN A 290 -7.03 -15.93 30.97
C ASN A 290 -7.29 -15.50 29.52
N LYS A 291 -8.07 -14.43 29.29
CA LYS A 291 -8.20 -13.80 27.96
C LYS A 291 -6.84 -13.27 27.47
N SER A 292 -6.09 -12.58 28.32
CA SER A 292 -4.75 -12.07 27.99
C SER A 292 -3.77 -13.19 27.62
N LEU A 293 -3.92 -14.36 28.26
CA LEU A 293 -3.15 -15.58 27.94
C LEU A 293 -3.72 -16.39 26.75
N LYS A 294 -4.74 -15.86 26.04
CA LYS A 294 -5.47 -16.54 24.94
C LYS A 294 -6.14 -17.86 25.35
N GLN A 295 -6.36 -18.09 26.65
CA GLN A 295 -7.04 -19.25 27.20
C GLN A 295 -8.56 -19.03 27.24
N TYR A 296 -9.16 -18.82 26.06
CA TYR A 296 -10.55 -18.37 25.93
C TYR A 296 -11.57 -19.33 26.57
N GLN A 297 -11.31 -20.64 26.56
CA GLN A 297 -12.19 -21.62 27.21
C GLN A 297 -12.28 -21.42 28.73
N ILE A 298 -11.14 -21.17 29.37
CA ILE A 298 -11.04 -20.92 30.82
C ILE A 298 -11.63 -19.53 31.14
N ALA A 299 -11.40 -18.54 30.28
CA ALA A 299 -12.03 -17.22 30.41
C ALA A 299 -13.57 -17.29 30.31
N THR A 300 -14.11 -18.10 29.39
CA THR A 300 -15.55 -18.37 29.28
C THR A 300 -16.10 -19.03 30.55
N TYR A 301 -15.38 -20.01 31.11
CA TYR A 301 -15.79 -20.66 32.36
C TYR A 301 -15.91 -19.65 33.51
N HIS A 302 -14.87 -18.86 33.76
CA HIS A 302 -14.90 -17.90 34.87
C HIS A 302 -15.93 -16.79 34.65
N SER A 303 -16.17 -16.37 33.41
CA SER A 303 -17.24 -15.39 33.10
C SER A 303 -18.64 -15.95 33.34
N LYS A 304 -18.87 -17.25 33.09
CA LYS A 304 -20.15 -17.91 33.41
C LYS A 304 -20.39 -18.02 34.92
N GLU A 305 -19.34 -18.28 35.70
CA GLU A 305 -19.47 -18.29 37.17
C GLU A 305 -19.74 -16.89 37.73
N ALA A 306 -19.10 -15.85 37.20
CA ALA A 306 -19.41 -14.46 37.57
C ALA A 306 -20.84 -14.06 37.17
N LEU A 307 -21.32 -14.50 35.99
CA LEU A 307 -22.69 -14.29 35.53
C LEU A 307 -23.73 -14.88 36.50
N LYS A 308 -23.55 -16.14 36.95
CA LYS A 308 -24.46 -16.79 37.91
C LYS A 308 -24.62 -16.00 39.22
N ILE A 309 -23.50 -15.50 39.75
CA ILE A 309 -23.50 -14.69 40.98
C ILE A 309 -24.26 -13.38 40.75
N THR A 310 -24.06 -12.76 39.59
CA THR A 310 -24.66 -11.48 39.23
C THR A 310 -26.16 -11.58 38.96
N GLU A 311 -26.62 -12.68 38.33
CA GLU A 311 -28.04 -13.02 38.19
C GLU A 311 -28.70 -13.21 39.55
N ALA A 312 -28.02 -13.87 40.49
CA ALA A 312 -28.51 -14.03 41.86
C ALA A 312 -28.59 -12.70 42.65
N LEU A 313 -27.74 -11.72 42.31
CA LEU A 313 -27.75 -10.36 42.88
C LEU A 313 -28.73 -9.40 42.19
N ASN A 314 -29.36 -9.83 41.08
CA ASN A 314 -30.30 -9.05 40.26
C ASN A 314 -29.73 -7.73 39.70
N GLU A 315 -28.43 -7.72 39.35
CA GLU A 315 -27.73 -6.56 38.80
C GLU A 315 -27.72 -6.60 37.26
N LEU A 316 -28.81 -6.11 36.63
CA LEU A 316 -29.06 -6.22 35.18
C LEU A 316 -27.92 -5.69 34.28
N HIS A 317 -27.25 -4.60 34.67
CA HIS A 317 -26.14 -4.05 33.89
C HIS A 317 -24.92 -4.97 33.86
N GLU A 318 -24.59 -5.57 35.01
CA GLU A 318 -23.47 -6.50 35.13
C GLU A 318 -23.77 -7.81 34.38
N VAL A 319 -25.04 -8.27 34.39
CA VAL A 319 -25.50 -9.39 33.55
C VAL A 319 -25.22 -9.12 32.07
N PHE A 320 -25.51 -7.91 31.58
CA PHE A 320 -25.17 -7.52 30.20
C PHE A 320 -23.66 -7.63 29.91
N ILE A 321 -22.81 -7.09 30.78
CA ILE A 321 -21.35 -7.09 30.59
C ILE A 321 -20.83 -8.53 30.46
N TYR A 322 -21.26 -9.43 31.34
CA TYR A 322 -20.80 -10.82 31.30
C TYR A 322 -21.33 -11.57 30.08
N LEU A 323 -22.59 -11.37 29.68
CA LEU A 323 -23.15 -11.94 28.44
C LEU A 323 -22.36 -11.46 27.20
N LYS A 324 -22.05 -10.16 27.11
CA LYS A 324 -21.21 -9.59 26.04
C LYS A 324 -19.82 -10.22 26.01
N ASN A 325 -19.16 -10.32 27.16
CA ASN A 325 -17.82 -10.89 27.28
C ASN A 325 -17.80 -12.38 26.89
N ILE A 326 -18.80 -13.15 27.32
CA ILE A 326 -18.97 -14.55 26.96
C ILE A 326 -19.16 -14.68 25.44
N GLY A 327 -20.03 -13.87 24.83
CA GLY A 327 -20.23 -13.84 23.38
C GLY A 327 -18.93 -13.53 22.62
N SER A 328 -18.15 -12.56 23.09
CA SER A 328 -16.84 -12.22 22.54
C SER A 328 -15.86 -13.40 22.62
N PHE A 329 -15.81 -14.11 23.74
CA PHE A 329 -14.94 -15.28 23.88
C PHE A 329 -15.36 -16.46 23.00
N TYR A 330 -16.65 -16.65 22.75
CA TYR A 330 -17.14 -17.63 21.79
C TYR A 330 -16.78 -17.25 20.35
N ALA A 331 -16.88 -15.97 19.99
CA ALA A 331 -16.43 -15.47 18.69
C ALA A 331 -14.93 -15.69 18.49
N MET A 332 -14.10 -15.39 19.50
CA MET A 332 -12.66 -15.64 19.50
C MET A 332 -12.29 -17.13 19.38
N GLN A 333 -13.20 -18.04 19.78
CA GLN A 333 -13.05 -19.49 19.62
C GLN A 333 -13.58 -20.01 18.28
N GLY A 334 -14.08 -19.14 17.40
CA GLY A 334 -14.68 -19.53 16.12
C GLY A 334 -16.09 -20.12 16.23
N GLN A 335 -16.76 -19.97 17.38
CA GLN A 335 -18.10 -20.47 17.64
C GLN A 335 -19.14 -19.34 17.47
N GLY A 336 -19.40 -18.99 16.21
CA GLY A 336 -20.28 -17.86 15.86
C GLY A 336 -21.73 -17.99 16.35
N ASP A 337 -22.31 -19.19 16.29
CA ASP A 337 -23.70 -19.41 16.71
C ASP A 337 -23.88 -19.20 18.23
N CYS A 338 -22.90 -19.66 19.02
CA CYS A 338 -22.87 -19.41 20.46
C CYS A 338 -22.72 -17.91 20.75
N ALA A 339 -21.85 -17.21 20.02
CA ALA A 339 -21.66 -15.78 20.20
C ALA A 339 -22.95 -14.98 19.94
N LEU A 340 -23.66 -15.32 18.86
CA LEU A 340 -24.93 -14.69 18.50
C LEU A 340 -26.03 -14.90 19.57
N PHE A 341 -26.08 -16.07 20.19
CA PHE A 341 -26.99 -16.35 21.29
C PHE A 341 -26.76 -15.41 22.49
N PHE A 342 -25.52 -15.29 22.96
CA PHE A 342 -25.23 -14.41 24.11
C PHE A 342 -25.42 -12.93 23.77
N TYR A 343 -25.16 -12.53 22.52
CA TYR A 343 -25.43 -11.17 22.05
C TYR A 343 -26.93 -10.84 21.98
N SER A 344 -27.80 -11.79 21.63
CA SER A 344 -29.25 -11.57 21.62
C SER A 344 -29.83 -11.49 23.04
N GLU A 345 -29.31 -12.28 23.99
CA GLU A 345 -29.66 -12.13 25.41
C GLU A 345 -29.23 -10.76 25.94
N ALA A 346 -27.99 -10.33 25.64
CA ALA A 346 -27.49 -9.01 26.02
C ALA A 346 -28.37 -7.88 25.45
N GLN A 347 -28.82 -7.99 24.19
CA GLN A 347 -29.75 -7.03 23.58
C GLN A 347 -31.07 -6.91 24.35
N THR A 348 -31.62 -8.04 24.81
CA THR A 348 -32.89 -8.06 25.56
C THR A 348 -32.75 -7.34 26.90
N ILE A 349 -31.60 -7.52 27.58
CA ILE A 349 -31.29 -6.81 28.81
C ILE A 349 -31.15 -5.30 28.57
N ALA A 350 -30.46 -4.89 27.50
CA ALA A 350 -30.28 -3.47 27.15
C ALA A 350 -31.61 -2.72 26.96
N GLN A 351 -32.64 -3.39 26.42
CA GLN A 351 -33.97 -2.81 26.24
C GLN A 351 -34.71 -2.56 27.58
N ASN A 352 -34.48 -3.43 28.56
CA ASN A 352 -35.14 -3.42 29.87
C ASN A 352 -34.49 -2.49 30.91
N LEU A 353 -33.35 -1.87 30.58
CA LEU A 353 -32.69 -0.89 31.45
C LEU A 353 -33.49 0.43 31.51
N THR A 354 -33.66 0.95 32.73
CA THR A 354 -34.42 2.16 33.03
C THR A 354 -33.55 3.40 33.26
N ASP A 355 -32.31 3.24 33.74
CA ASP A 355 -31.37 4.35 33.93
C ASP A 355 -30.81 4.80 32.56
N PRO A 356 -30.99 6.08 32.17
CA PRO A 356 -30.59 6.57 30.85
C PRO A 356 -29.08 6.60 30.63
N LYS A 357 -28.27 6.85 31.68
CA LYS A 357 -26.80 6.89 31.56
C LYS A 357 -26.24 5.49 31.38
N ILE A 358 -26.76 4.53 32.15
CA ILE A 358 -26.41 3.11 32.01
C ILE A 358 -26.87 2.59 30.64
N LYS A 359 -28.11 2.88 30.26
CA LYS A 359 -28.69 2.49 28.97
C LYS A 359 -27.90 3.01 27.77
N SER A 360 -27.46 4.27 27.78
CA SER A 360 -26.59 4.83 26.74
C SER A 360 -25.29 4.03 26.58
N ARG A 361 -24.58 3.77 27.69
CA ARG A 361 -23.33 2.99 27.67
C ARG A 361 -23.55 1.56 27.16
N THR A 362 -24.63 0.92 27.57
CA THR A 362 -25.02 -0.40 27.10
C THR A 362 -25.32 -0.42 25.60
N LEU A 363 -26.00 0.61 25.07
CA LEU A 363 -26.28 0.74 23.63
C LEU A 363 -25.01 0.97 22.80
N VAL A 364 -24.06 1.77 23.30
CA VAL A 364 -22.73 1.94 22.67
C VAL A 364 -21.99 0.61 22.60
N ASP A 365 -21.98 -0.14 23.69
CA ASP A 365 -21.35 -1.47 23.73
C ASP A 365 -22.04 -2.49 22.80
N LEU A 366 -23.36 -2.43 22.69
CA LEU A 366 -24.13 -3.27 21.76
C LEU A 366 -23.84 -2.89 20.29
N ALA A 367 -23.67 -1.61 20.00
CA ALA A 367 -23.31 -1.14 18.67
C ALA A 367 -21.92 -1.65 18.21
N GLU A 368 -20.94 -1.70 19.12
CA GLU A 368 -19.63 -2.33 18.85
C GLU A 368 -19.75 -3.81 18.50
N VAL A 369 -20.66 -4.52 19.17
CA VAL A 369 -20.98 -5.92 18.83
C VAL A 369 -21.54 -6.00 17.41
N TYR A 370 -22.48 -5.13 17.04
CA TYR A 370 -23.02 -5.10 15.67
C TYR A 370 -21.97 -4.76 14.62
N LEU A 371 -21.06 -3.82 14.88
CA LEU A 371 -19.92 -3.53 14.00
C LEU A 371 -19.04 -4.77 13.80
N SER A 372 -18.76 -5.54 14.86
CA SER A 372 -17.97 -6.77 14.75
C SER A 372 -18.64 -7.87 13.91
N LEU A 373 -19.97 -7.80 13.75
CA LEU A 373 -20.78 -8.69 12.93
C LEU A 373 -21.07 -8.13 11.52
N ASP A 374 -20.44 -7.00 11.15
CA ASP A 374 -20.67 -6.25 9.91
C ASP A 374 -22.13 -5.78 9.71
N LYS A 375 -22.84 -5.55 10.83
CA LYS A 375 -24.21 -5.00 10.88
C LYS A 375 -24.17 -3.50 11.12
N ASN A 376 -23.69 -2.76 10.10
CA ASN A 376 -23.36 -1.34 10.24
C ASN A 376 -24.60 -0.45 10.47
N GLU A 377 -25.76 -0.77 9.89
CA GLU A 377 -26.99 0.02 10.08
C GLU A 377 -27.55 -0.12 11.50
N GLU A 378 -27.59 -1.33 12.03
CA GLU A 378 -28.04 -1.60 13.39
C GLU A 378 -27.11 -0.96 14.43
N ALA A 379 -25.80 -0.93 14.15
CA ALA A 379 -24.83 -0.21 14.96
C ALA A 379 -25.09 1.31 14.96
N VAL A 380 -25.32 1.91 13.79
CA VAL A 380 -25.67 3.34 13.68
C VAL A 380 -26.93 3.67 14.46
N GLN A 381 -27.97 2.84 14.37
CA GLN A 381 -29.21 3.05 15.12
C GLN A 381 -28.96 3.03 16.62
N CYS A 382 -28.19 2.05 17.12
CA CYS A 382 -27.85 1.97 18.54
C CYS A 382 -27.04 3.20 19.01
N TYR A 383 -26.13 3.71 18.17
CA TYR A 383 -25.40 4.94 18.48
C TYR A 383 -26.31 6.17 18.49
N GLN A 384 -27.27 6.29 17.58
CA GLN A 384 -28.24 7.40 17.57
C GLN A 384 -29.14 7.37 18.80
N ASP A 385 -29.60 6.18 19.19
CA ASP A 385 -30.40 5.97 20.40
C ASP A 385 -29.57 6.33 21.65
N ALA A 386 -28.30 5.91 21.72
CA ALA A 386 -27.39 6.29 22.80
C ALA A 386 -27.12 7.81 22.84
N LEU A 387 -26.95 8.44 21.67
CA LEU A 387 -26.74 9.88 21.55
C LEU A 387 -27.91 10.67 22.14
N SER A 388 -29.15 10.23 21.89
CA SER A 388 -30.36 10.87 22.42
C SER A 388 -30.47 10.85 23.95
N LEU A 389 -29.80 9.88 24.59
CA LEU A 389 -29.77 9.69 26.05
C LEU A 389 -28.56 10.36 26.72
N THR A 390 -27.62 10.90 25.93
CA THR A 390 -26.32 11.40 26.41
C THR A 390 -26.33 12.93 26.48
N ILE A 391 -26.02 13.49 27.64
CA ILE A 391 -26.05 14.94 27.90
C ILE A 391 -24.63 15.54 27.86
N GLU A 392 -23.60 14.76 28.22
CA GLU A 392 -22.22 15.23 28.31
C GLU A 392 -21.60 15.41 26.92
N ARG A 393 -21.08 16.61 26.61
CA ARG A 393 -20.55 16.96 25.28
C ARG A 393 -19.41 16.05 24.81
N ILE A 394 -18.53 15.63 25.72
CA ILE A 394 -17.41 14.73 25.39
C ILE A 394 -17.94 13.35 25.00
N GLU A 395 -18.88 12.80 25.76
CA GLU A 395 -19.52 11.52 25.44
C GLU A 395 -20.31 11.61 24.11
N GLN A 396 -20.96 12.74 23.82
CA GLN A 396 -21.60 12.98 22.52
C GLN A 396 -20.57 12.97 21.36
N ALA A 397 -19.44 13.68 21.50
CA ALA A 397 -18.39 13.69 20.47
C ALA A 397 -17.81 12.28 20.21
N HIS A 398 -17.68 11.46 21.26
CA HIS A 398 -17.28 10.06 21.12
C HIS A 398 -18.30 9.26 20.31
N ILE A 399 -19.60 9.44 20.59
CA ILE A 399 -20.66 8.74 19.87
C ILE A 399 -20.69 9.18 18.40
N TYR A 400 -20.58 10.49 18.10
CA TYR A 400 -20.47 10.99 16.72
C TYR A 400 -19.27 10.40 15.97
N THR A 401 -18.11 10.29 16.62
CA THR A 401 -16.93 9.65 16.03
C THR A 401 -17.21 8.19 15.67
N ARG A 402 -17.92 7.44 16.52
CA ARG A 402 -18.30 6.05 16.25
C ARG A 402 -19.37 5.92 15.16
N ILE A 403 -20.31 6.86 15.10
CA ILE A 403 -21.28 6.96 13.98
C ILE A 403 -20.53 7.16 12.66
N GLY A 404 -19.58 8.09 12.62
CA GLY A 404 -18.74 8.32 11.43
C GLY A 404 -18.01 7.05 11.00
N HIS A 405 -17.44 6.29 11.93
CA HIS A 405 -16.77 5.03 11.63
C HIS A 405 -17.72 3.96 11.09
N ALA A 406 -18.90 3.79 11.70
CA ALA A 406 -19.93 2.86 11.24
C ALA A 406 -20.44 3.21 9.83
N GLN A 407 -20.66 4.50 9.55
CA GLN A 407 -21.08 4.99 8.24
C GLN A 407 -19.99 4.82 7.17
N ALA A 408 -18.72 5.01 7.54
CA ALA A 408 -17.59 4.76 6.66
C ALA A 408 -17.49 3.27 6.26
N ASN A 409 -17.70 2.35 7.22
CA ASN A 409 -17.77 0.91 6.95
C ASN A 409 -18.96 0.54 6.05
N ALA A 410 -20.10 1.24 6.20
CA ALA A 410 -21.26 1.14 5.33
C ALA A 410 -21.08 1.81 3.94
N GLN A 411 -19.89 2.37 3.64
CA GLN A 411 -19.56 3.10 2.40
C GLN A 411 -20.40 4.37 2.17
N ARG A 412 -21.01 4.93 3.22
CA ARG A 412 -21.74 6.20 3.17
C ARG A 412 -20.84 7.34 3.59
N TYR A 413 -19.89 7.67 2.71
CA TYR A 413 -18.78 8.55 3.04
C TYR A 413 -19.18 9.99 3.36
N GLN A 414 -20.21 10.53 2.72
CA GLN A 414 -20.67 11.90 2.97
C GLN A 414 -21.24 12.06 4.40
N THR A 415 -22.08 11.13 4.83
CA THR A 415 -22.63 11.13 6.20
C THR A 415 -21.57 10.81 7.25
N ALA A 416 -20.51 10.06 6.88
CA ALA A 416 -19.38 9.82 7.75
C ALA A 416 -18.56 11.10 7.97
N GLU A 417 -18.29 11.85 6.90
CA GLU A 417 -17.62 13.15 6.93
C GLU A 417 -18.37 14.15 7.82
N GLU A 418 -19.69 14.25 7.64
CA GLU A 418 -20.57 15.09 8.48
C GLU A 418 -20.46 14.72 9.96
N ALA A 419 -20.56 13.43 10.30
CA ALA A 419 -20.47 12.97 11.69
C ALA A 419 -19.10 13.25 12.34
N TYR A 420 -17.99 13.15 11.59
CA TYR A 420 -16.66 13.51 12.10
C TYR A 420 -16.51 15.03 12.31
N HIS A 421 -17.09 15.85 11.44
CA HIS A 421 -17.09 17.30 11.64
C HIS A 421 -17.97 17.71 12.82
N ASP A 422 -19.12 17.07 13.01
CA ASP A 422 -19.97 17.28 14.19
C ASP A 422 -19.21 16.92 15.49
N ALA A 423 -18.45 15.82 15.48
CA ALA A 423 -17.60 15.45 16.60
C ALA A 423 -16.55 16.54 16.92
N LEU A 424 -15.85 17.07 15.91
CA LEU A 424 -14.86 18.15 16.08
C LEU A 424 -15.48 19.46 16.58
N ASN A 425 -16.68 19.80 16.11
CA ASN A 425 -17.37 21.04 16.49
C ASN A 425 -17.85 21.02 17.95
N ILE A 426 -18.21 19.85 18.47
CA ILE A 426 -18.70 19.67 19.84
C ILE A 426 -17.53 19.54 20.83
N LEU A 427 -16.38 19.04 20.37
CA LEU A 427 -15.23 18.74 21.21
C LEU A 427 -14.60 20.04 21.77
N PRO A 428 -14.34 20.13 23.10
CA PRO A 428 -13.60 21.24 23.66
C PRO A 428 -12.18 21.36 23.06
N PRO A 429 -11.67 22.57 22.80
CA PRO A 429 -10.38 22.78 22.12
C PRO A 429 -9.17 22.21 22.88
N ASP A 430 -9.28 22.02 24.19
CA ASP A 430 -8.20 21.48 25.03
C ASP A 430 -8.14 19.93 25.04
N ASN A 431 -9.05 19.25 24.33
CA ASN A 431 -9.14 17.79 24.32
C ASN A 431 -8.37 17.18 23.12
N PHE A 432 -7.05 17.29 23.18
CA PHE A 432 -6.14 16.93 22.08
C PHE A 432 -6.18 15.44 21.68
N LEU A 433 -6.32 14.52 22.64
CA LEU A 433 -6.32 13.07 22.36
C LEU A 433 -7.51 12.67 21.48
N GLU A 434 -8.67 13.28 21.73
CA GLU A 434 -9.89 12.95 21.02
C GLU A 434 -9.92 13.65 19.65
N ALA A 435 -9.36 14.86 19.55
CA ALA A 435 -9.13 15.52 18.28
C ALA A 435 -8.20 14.71 17.38
N ILE A 436 -7.14 14.11 17.93
CA ILE A 436 -6.23 13.22 17.19
C ILE A 436 -6.99 12.03 16.60
N LYS A 437 -7.82 11.33 17.39
CA LYS A 437 -8.62 10.19 16.92
C LYS A 437 -9.57 10.57 15.78
N ILE A 438 -10.21 11.73 15.88
CA ILE A 438 -11.12 12.18 14.80
C ILE A 438 -10.33 12.50 13.53
N HIS A 439 -9.17 13.17 13.66
CA HIS A 439 -8.31 13.43 12.51
C HIS A 439 -7.71 12.16 11.89
N GLU A 440 -7.43 11.11 12.67
CA GLU A 440 -7.02 9.79 12.15
C GLU A 440 -8.09 9.18 11.26
N ASN A 441 -9.34 9.24 11.71
CA ASN A 441 -10.49 8.73 10.96
C ASN A 441 -10.72 9.55 9.68
N LEU A 442 -10.64 10.88 9.74
CA LEU A 442 -10.75 11.75 8.58
C LEU A 442 -9.62 11.54 7.56
N ALA A 443 -8.37 11.41 8.03
CA ALA A 443 -7.23 11.11 7.16
C ALA A 443 -7.42 9.77 6.44
N THR A 444 -7.93 8.76 7.15
CA THR A 444 -8.23 7.43 6.59
C THR A 444 -9.37 7.51 5.57
N LEU A 445 -10.46 8.20 5.90
CA LEU A 445 -11.62 8.40 5.03
C LEU A 445 -11.23 9.09 3.71
N PHE A 446 -10.54 10.22 3.79
CA PHE A 446 -10.13 10.96 2.59
C PHE A 446 -9.07 10.23 1.76
N ASN A 447 -8.21 9.44 2.39
CA ASN A 447 -7.29 8.56 1.68
C ASN A 447 -8.04 7.45 0.92
N HIS A 448 -9.17 6.94 1.44
CA HIS A 448 -10.03 6.00 0.71
C HIS A 448 -10.82 6.64 -0.44
N LEU A 449 -11.11 7.93 -0.35
CA LEU A 449 -11.81 8.71 -1.38
C LEU A 449 -10.86 9.28 -2.46
N ASP A 450 -9.57 8.96 -2.39
CA ASP A 450 -8.50 9.52 -3.25
C ASP A 450 -8.38 11.06 -3.19
N LYS A 451 -8.94 11.69 -2.15
CA LYS A 451 -8.79 13.12 -1.85
C LYS A 451 -7.50 13.34 -1.05
N TYR A 452 -6.35 13.17 -1.71
CA TYR A 452 -5.05 13.11 -1.06
C TYR A 452 -4.65 14.41 -0.34
N GLU A 453 -5.01 15.59 -0.87
CA GLU A 453 -4.67 16.87 -0.25
C GLU A 453 -5.32 17.03 1.14
N THR A 454 -6.61 16.72 1.26
CA THR A 454 -7.33 16.77 2.54
C THR A 454 -6.86 15.67 3.49
N ALA A 455 -6.52 14.49 2.98
CA ALA A 455 -5.95 13.42 3.79
C ALA A 455 -4.57 13.80 4.37
N ILE A 456 -3.72 14.46 3.57
CA ILE A 456 -2.42 15.00 4.00
C ILE A 456 -2.64 16.04 5.10
N PHE A 457 -3.56 16.99 4.90
CA PHE A 457 -3.88 18.01 5.91
C PHE A 457 -4.21 17.39 7.27
N HIS A 458 -5.12 16.41 7.32
CA HIS A 458 -5.50 15.76 8.57
C HIS A 458 -4.35 14.95 9.18
N ALA A 459 -3.55 14.27 8.35
CA ALA A 459 -2.38 13.55 8.84
C ALA A 459 -1.29 14.47 9.41
N GLU A 460 -1.05 15.63 8.80
CA GLU A 460 -0.15 16.66 9.31
C GLU A 460 -0.69 17.30 10.60
N LYS A 461 -2.00 17.50 10.70
CA LYS A 461 -2.64 17.95 11.94
C LYS A 461 -2.44 16.98 13.11
N ILE A 462 -2.48 15.67 12.88
CA ILE A 462 -2.12 14.68 13.91
C ILE A 462 -0.67 14.88 14.38
N LEU A 463 0.26 15.09 13.45
CA LEU A 463 1.68 15.34 13.78
C LEU A 463 1.90 16.65 14.55
N GLU A 464 1.08 17.67 14.30
CA GLU A 464 1.08 18.94 15.06
C GLU A 464 0.51 18.73 16.47
N LEU A 465 -0.66 18.11 16.59
CA LEU A 465 -1.34 17.89 17.89
C LEU A 465 -0.53 16.99 18.82
N THR A 466 0.15 15.98 18.27
CA THR A 466 1.03 15.08 19.04
C THR A 466 2.29 15.76 19.58
N GLN A 467 2.63 16.97 19.13
CA GLN A 467 3.76 17.77 19.65
C GLN A 467 3.35 18.70 20.80
N HIS A 468 2.05 18.80 21.11
CA HIS A 468 1.56 19.74 22.12
C HIS A 468 1.95 19.28 23.55
N PRO A 469 2.46 20.17 24.43
CA PRO A 469 2.97 19.81 25.76
C PRO A 469 1.94 19.08 26.65
N SER A 470 0.66 19.41 26.50
CA SER A 470 -0.44 18.86 27.32
C SER A 470 -0.80 17.40 27.00
N VAL A 471 -0.24 16.81 25.92
CA VAL A 471 -0.52 15.43 25.48
C VAL A 471 0.48 14.42 26.09
N GLN A 472 1.50 14.89 26.83
CA GLN A 472 2.60 14.07 27.37
C GLN A 472 2.21 13.11 28.52
N ILE A 473 0.93 12.83 28.73
CA ILE A 473 0.43 11.98 29.83
C ILE A 473 0.41 10.49 29.43
N ASP A 474 0.38 10.18 28.13
CA ASP A 474 0.46 8.80 27.60
C ASP A 474 1.38 8.71 26.38
N GLU A 475 2.68 8.50 26.63
CA GLU A 475 3.72 8.42 25.59
C GLU A 475 3.44 7.32 24.56
N SER A 476 2.77 6.23 24.96
CA SER A 476 2.46 5.10 24.06
C SER A 476 1.38 5.47 23.06
N GLN A 477 0.28 6.08 23.51
CA GLN A 477 -0.82 6.49 22.64
C GLN A 477 -0.37 7.54 21.62
N VAL A 478 0.44 8.51 22.05
CA VAL A 478 0.99 9.56 21.17
C VAL A 478 1.91 8.96 20.10
N LEU A 479 2.77 8.02 20.46
CA LEU A 479 3.64 7.33 19.51
C LEU A 479 2.81 6.50 18.51
N ASN A 480 1.71 5.86 18.93
CA ASN A 480 0.83 5.12 18.03
C ASN A 480 0.14 6.04 17.00
N SER A 481 -0.42 7.17 17.45
CA SER A 481 -1.05 8.13 16.55
C SER A 481 -0.06 8.75 15.56
N LYS A 482 1.12 9.12 16.06
CA LYS A 482 2.22 9.61 15.22
C LYS A 482 2.64 8.57 14.17
N PHE A 483 2.74 7.31 14.56
CA PHE A 483 3.03 6.20 13.66
C PHE A 483 1.97 6.07 12.55
N GLY A 484 0.68 6.12 12.92
CA GLY A 484 -0.44 6.06 11.99
C GLY A 484 -0.38 7.17 10.95
N ALA A 485 -0.21 8.42 11.40
CA ALA A 485 -0.09 9.59 10.53
C ALA A 485 1.09 9.49 9.55
N LEU A 486 2.29 9.14 10.04
CA LEU A 486 3.48 8.98 9.18
C LEU A 486 3.30 7.85 8.15
N THR A 487 2.64 6.75 8.55
CA THR A 487 2.36 5.63 7.65
C THR A 487 1.37 6.04 6.55
N THR A 488 0.33 6.80 6.89
CA THR A 488 -0.65 7.34 5.93
C THR A 488 0.00 8.33 4.97
N LEU A 489 0.79 9.28 5.46
CA LEU A 489 1.54 10.22 4.62
C LEU A 489 2.48 9.48 3.66
N GLY A 490 3.25 8.52 4.17
CA GLY A 490 4.17 7.74 3.33
C GLY A 490 3.45 6.99 2.20
N LYS A 491 2.27 6.40 2.49
CA LYS A 491 1.44 5.75 1.47
C LYS A 491 0.94 6.75 0.43
N ILE A 492 0.36 7.86 0.85
CA ILE A 492 -0.18 8.89 -0.05
C ILE A 492 0.92 9.42 -0.97
N TYR A 493 2.06 9.82 -0.40
CA TYR A 493 3.20 10.36 -1.19
C TYR A 493 3.78 9.32 -2.17
N THR A 494 3.75 8.04 -1.82
CA THR A 494 4.14 6.96 -2.74
C THR A 494 3.13 6.80 -3.89
N THR A 495 1.83 6.96 -3.61
CA THR A 495 0.76 6.89 -4.61
C THR A 495 0.80 8.06 -5.60
N ILE A 496 1.02 9.30 -5.14
CA ILE A 496 1.11 10.50 -6.00
C ILE A 496 2.47 10.65 -6.72
N GLU A 497 3.25 9.57 -6.78
CA GLU A 497 4.57 9.45 -7.42
C GLU A 497 5.71 10.32 -6.84
N ASP A 498 5.51 11.05 -5.74
CA ASP A 498 6.61 11.64 -4.95
C ASP A 498 7.23 10.58 -4.01
N ARG A 499 7.84 9.58 -4.64
CA ARG A 499 8.43 8.40 -3.99
C ARG A 499 9.55 8.76 -3.00
N ARG A 500 10.16 9.96 -3.11
CA ARG A 500 11.19 10.42 -2.17
C ARG A 500 10.59 10.88 -0.85
N LYS A 501 9.52 11.68 -0.88
CA LYS A 501 8.79 12.03 0.35
C LYS A 501 8.15 10.81 0.99
N GLY A 502 7.60 9.90 0.18
CA GLY A 502 7.08 8.62 0.66
C GLY A 502 8.11 7.82 1.46
N LEU A 503 9.34 7.72 0.94
CA LEU A 503 10.45 7.04 1.61
C LEU A 503 10.83 7.74 2.93
N ASP A 504 10.87 9.07 2.96
CA ASP A 504 11.20 9.84 4.17
C ASP A 504 10.17 9.58 5.28
N TYR A 505 8.88 9.72 5.00
CA TYR A 505 7.81 9.46 5.97
C TYR A 505 7.79 8.00 6.46
N HIS A 506 8.01 7.03 5.57
CA HIS A 506 8.12 5.63 5.99
C HIS A 506 9.37 5.36 6.86
N THR A 507 10.47 6.08 6.62
CA THR A 507 11.68 5.98 7.46
C THR A 507 11.44 6.62 8.83
N GLN A 508 10.72 7.75 8.88
CA GLN A 508 10.28 8.33 10.14
C GLN A 508 9.34 7.38 10.90
N ALA A 509 8.38 6.74 10.21
CA ALA A 509 7.49 5.74 10.81
C ALA A 509 8.27 4.54 11.39
N LEU A 510 9.34 4.10 10.71
CA LEU A 510 10.23 3.06 11.22
C LEU A 510 10.88 3.47 12.54
N SER A 511 11.40 4.70 12.64
CA SER A 511 12.01 5.20 13.88
C SER A 511 11.04 5.26 15.06
N VAL A 512 9.75 5.50 14.79
CA VAL A 512 8.69 5.48 15.81
C VAL A 512 8.36 4.04 16.21
N ALA A 513 8.25 3.12 15.26
CA ALA A 513 8.01 1.71 15.52
C ALA A 513 9.14 1.06 16.35
N GLU A 514 10.40 1.42 16.09
CA GLU A 514 11.56 0.94 16.86
C GLU A 514 11.52 1.42 18.33
N LYS A 515 10.99 2.63 18.59
CA LYS A 515 10.81 3.15 19.96
C LYS A 515 9.69 2.43 20.71
N LEU A 516 8.65 1.99 20.00
CA LEU A 516 7.50 1.30 20.58
C LEU A 516 7.84 -0.11 21.10
N LYS A 517 9.02 -0.68 20.76
CA LYS A 517 9.73 -1.90 21.27
C LYS A 517 8.95 -3.20 21.58
N THR A 518 7.62 -3.19 21.55
CA THR A 518 6.78 -4.15 22.27
C THR A 518 5.79 -4.88 21.35
N PHE A 519 5.66 -4.48 20.09
CA PHE A 519 4.68 -5.06 19.15
C PHE A 519 5.28 -5.28 17.76
N SER A 520 5.44 -6.54 17.38
CA SER A 520 5.75 -7.00 16.01
C SER A 520 4.74 -6.49 14.97
N GLU A 521 3.55 -6.09 15.43
CA GLU A 521 2.44 -5.57 14.64
C GLU A 521 2.76 -4.26 13.89
N TYR A 522 3.66 -3.41 14.40
CA TYR A 522 4.01 -2.13 13.75
C TYR A 522 5.16 -2.25 12.74
N LEU A 523 6.17 -3.08 13.01
CA LEU A 523 7.36 -3.21 12.16
C LEU A 523 7.06 -3.90 10.82
N GLY A 524 6.22 -4.94 10.82
CA GLY A 524 5.86 -5.67 9.60
C GLY A 524 5.27 -4.78 8.49
N PRO A 525 4.21 -3.99 8.77
CA PRO A 525 3.64 -3.04 7.82
C PRO A 525 4.64 -1.99 7.31
N VAL A 526 5.50 -1.45 8.18
CA VAL A 526 6.50 -0.44 7.77
C VAL A 526 7.50 -1.04 6.81
N TYR A 527 8.09 -2.19 7.15
CA TYR A 527 9.04 -2.86 6.25
C TYR A 527 8.39 -3.26 4.92
N THR A 528 7.11 -3.62 4.94
CA THR A 528 6.34 -3.87 3.71
C THR A 528 6.26 -2.61 2.85
N ASN A 529 5.91 -1.46 3.44
CA ASN A 529 5.76 -0.20 2.72
C ASN A 529 7.11 0.36 2.24
N LEU A 530 8.17 0.26 3.06
CA LEU A 530 9.55 0.59 2.66
C LEU A 530 10.02 -0.30 1.51
N GLY A 531 9.77 -1.60 1.59
CA GLY A 531 10.08 -2.56 0.53
C GLY A 531 9.39 -2.21 -0.79
N ALA A 532 8.12 -1.79 -0.73
CA ALA A 532 7.35 -1.34 -1.89
C ALA A 532 7.86 0.00 -2.44
N THR A 533 8.14 0.97 -1.58
CA THR A 533 8.65 2.28 -2.00
C THR A 533 10.03 2.15 -2.66
N SER A 534 10.94 1.40 -2.04
CA SER A 534 12.25 1.06 -2.62
C SER A 534 12.10 0.26 -3.91
N TYR A 535 11.09 -0.62 -4.02
CA TYR A 535 10.77 -1.32 -5.27
C TYR A 535 10.47 -0.31 -6.39
N TYR A 536 9.61 0.68 -6.15
CA TYR A 536 9.26 1.68 -7.16
C TYR A 536 10.39 2.69 -7.45
N LEU A 537 11.30 2.92 -6.51
CA LEU A 537 12.51 3.72 -6.73
C LEU A 537 13.61 3.00 -7.54
N LYS A 538 13.37 1.75 -7.97
CA LYS A 538 14.35 0.87 -8.64
C LYS A 538 15.58 0.58 -7.75
N SER A 539 15.44 0.65 -6.43
CA SER A 539 16.45 0.24 -5.45
C SER A 539 16.20 -1.20 -5.00
N ASP A 540 16.54 -2.14 -5.88
CA ASP A 540 16.21 -3.56 -5.73
C ASP A 540 16.78 -4.23 -4.48
N SER A 541 18.04 -3.94 -4.14
CA SER A 541 18.72 -4.54 -2.97
C SER A 541 18.05 -4.15 -1.65
N GLU A 542 17.67 -2.89 -1.50
CA GLU A 542 16.97 -2.39 -0.32
C GLU A 542 15.56 -2.95 -0.25
N SER A 543 14.85 -3.01 -1.39
CA SER A 543 13.52 -3.59 -1.47
C SER A 543 13.49 -5.05 -0.98
N ILE A 544 14.43 -5.87 -1.47
CA ILE A 544 14.56 -7.27 -1.05
C ILE A 544 14.85 -7.37 0.45
N ASN A 545 15.79 -6.55 0.95
CA ASN A 545 16.14 -6.56 2.37
C ASN A 545 14.94 -6.22 3.27
N TYR A 546 14.19 -5.16 2.95
CA TYR A 546 13.00 -4.78 3.71
C TYR A 546 11.91 -5.85 3.64
N TYR A 547 11.65 -6.45 2.49
CA TYR A 547 10.67 -7.52 2.40
C TYR A 547 11.07 -8.79 3.16
N ILE A 548 12.37 -9.13 3.21
CA ILE A 548 12.88 -10.25 4.04
C ILE A 548 12.61 -9.94 5.51
N LYS A 549 12.96 -8.75 6.00
CA LYS A 549 12.67 -8.32 7.37
C LYS A 549 11.17 -8.35 7.69
N ALA A 550 10.32 -7.91 6.75
CA ALA A 550 8.87 -8.00 6.91
C ALA A 550 8.39 -9.46 7.01
N LEU A 551 8.97 -10.36 6.21
CA LEU A 551 8.62 -11.78 6.19
C LEU A 551 9.06 -12.52 7.46
N GLU A 552 10.17 -12.14 8.08
CA GLU A 552 10.65 -12.71 9.35
C GLU A 552 9.66 -12.42 10.50
N ILE A 553 9.05 -11.24 10.49
CA ILE A 553 8.19 -10.75 11.58
C ILE A 553 6.71 -11.10 11.36
N THR A 554 6.28 -11.28 10.11
CA THR A 554 4.86 -11.51 9.78
C THR A 554 4.46 -12.97 10.02
N GLU A 555 3.51 -13.22 10.92
CA GLU A 555 3.00 -14.57 11.20
C GLU A 555 1.78 -14.97 10.37
N ASP A 556 0.91 -14.01 10.04
CA ASP A 556 -0.31 -14.26 9.29
C ASP A 556 -0.03 -14.83 7.90
N ARG A 557 -0.59 -16.02 7.61
CA ARG A 557 -0.32 -16.75 6.36
C ARG A 557 -0.66 -15.93 5.12
N LEU A 558 -1.74 -15.15 5.16
CA LEU A 558 -2.19 -14.36 4.02
C LEU A 558 -1.26 -13.16 3.74
N LYS A 559 -0.86 -12.43 4.79
CA LYS A 559 0.13 -11.36 4.71
C LYS A 559 1.51 -11.90 4.27
N ARG A 560 1.95 -13.05 4.79
CA ARG A 560 3.19 -13.73 4.35
C ARG A 560 3.14 -14.07 2.87
N ALA A 561 2.02 -14.61 2.37
CA ALA A 561 1.89 -14.97 0.96
C ALA A 561 2.00 -13.73 0.04
N LYS A 562 1.41 -12.60 0.44
CA LYS A 562 1.56 -11.33 -0.27
C LYS A 562 3.02 -10.83 -0.28
N LEU A 563 3.72 -10.94 0.85
CA LEU A 563 5.13 -10.59 0.95
C LEU A 563 6.02 -11.48 0.05
N LEU A 564 5.75 -12.79 -0.01
CA LEU A 564 6.45 -13.71 -0.90
C LEU A 564 6.24 -13.37 -2.38
N ILE A 565 5.02 -12.97 -2.77
CA ILE A 565 4.76 -12.44 -4.12
C ILE A 565 5.59 -11.18 -4.39
N ASN A 566 5.63 -10.24 -3.45
CA ASN A 566 6.40 -9.01 -3.59
C ASN A 566 7.92 -9.26 -3.68
N LEU A 567 8.44 -10.20 -2.89
CA LEU A 567 9.82 -10.70 -3.02
C LEU A 567 10.05 -11.33 -4.39
N GLY A 568 9.12 -12.17 -4.85
CA GLY A 568 9.16 -12.76 -6.19
C GLY A 568 9.27 -11.69 -7.28
N HIS A 569 8.49 -10.59 -7.17
CA HIS A 569 8.57 -9.47 -8.11
C HIS A 569 9.93 -8.75 -8.05
N ALA A 570 10.47 -8.54 -6.84
CA ALA A 570 11.77 -7.89 -6.65
C ALA A 570 12.92 -8.74 -7.23
N PHE A 571 12.94 -10.06 -6.96
CA PHE A 571 13.92 -10.98 -7.53
C PHE A 571 13.79 -11.12 -9.05
N TYR A 572 12.57 -11.14 -9.58
CA TYR A 572 12.33 -11.16 -11.03
C TYR A 572 12.98 -9.96 -11.72
N ARG A 573 12.79 -8.76 -11.17
CA ARG A 573 13.37 -7.54 -11.73
C ARG A 573 14.90 -7.51 -11.65
N CYS A 574 15.49 -8.12 -10.62
CA CYS A 574 16.94 -8.33 -10.52
C CYS A 574 17.51 -9.32 -11.55
N GLY A 575 16.66 -9.95 -12.37
CA GLY A 575 17.07 -11.05 -13.27
C GLY A 575 17.32 -12.38 -12.53
N LYS A 576 17.01 -12.47 -11.23
CA LYS A 576 17.22 -13.68 -10.42
C LYS A 576 15.99 -14.58 -10.45
N PHE A 577 15.69 -15.12 -11.64
CA PHE A 577 14.44 -15.83 -11.90
C PHE A 577 14.25 -17.10 -11.07
N SER A 578 15.32 -17.84 -10.76
CA SER A 578 15.24 -19.06 -9.95
C SER A 578 14.78 -18.79 -8.51
N GLU A 579 15.24 -17.70 -7.92
CA GLU A 579 14.86 -17.26 -6.57
C GLU A 579 13.41 -16.75 -6.55
N ALA A 580 13.03 -15.99 -7.58
CA ALA A 580 11.64 -15.56 -7.76
C ALA A 580 10.67 -16.76 -7.85
N VAL A 581 11.03 -17.81 -8.62
CA VAL A 581 10.24 -19.05 -8.71
C VAL A 581 10.05 -19.71 -7.35
N LYS A 582 11.09 -19.73 -6.50
CA LYS A 582 11.00 -20.30 -5.15
C LYS A 582 9.92 -19.59 -4.33
N HIS A 583 9.97 -18.26 -4.29
CA HIS A 583 9.02 -17.47 -3.49
C HIS A 583 7.58 -17.50 -4.04
N TYR A 584 7.38 -17.48 -5.36
CA TYR A 584 6.03 -17.63 -5.91
C TYR A 584 5.43 -19.01 -5.64
N LYS A 585 6.22 -20.09 -5.69
CA LYS A 585 5.76 -21.43 -5.33
C LYS A 585 5.38 -21.51 -3.86
N GLU A 586 6.24 -21.01 -2.98
CA GLU A 586 5.96 -20.95 -1.55
C GLU A 586 4.66 -20.18 -1.28
N ALA A 587 4.43 -19.04 -1.95
CA ALA A 587 3.19 -18.28 -1.82
C ALA A 587 1.93 -19.08 -2.23
N VAL A 588 2.04 -19.95 -3.25
CA VAL A 588 0.95 -20.86 -3.69
C VAL A 588 0.72 -21.98 -2.68
N GLU A 589 1.78 -22.49 -2.06
CA GLU A 589 1.72 -23.58 -1.07
C GLU A 589 1.12 -23.12 0.27
N ILE A 590 1.43 -21.90 0.72
CA ILE A 590 1.00 -21.44 2.05
C ILE A 590 -0.40 -20.81 2.10
N SER A 591 -1.02 -20.52 0.95
CA SER A 591 -2.31 -19.81 0.88
C SER A 591 -3.24 -20.39 -0.17
N ASP A 592 -4.46 -20.72 0.26
CA ASP A 592 -5.52 -21.22 -0.63
C ASP A 592 -6.34 -20.12 -1.31
N LYS A 593 -6.06 -18.84 -1.04
CA LYS A 593 -6.78 -17.73 -1.66
C LYS A 593 -6.51 -17.68 -3.17
N THR A 594 -7.59 -17.73 -3.96
CA THR A 594 -7.57 -17.67 -5.42
C THR A 594 -6.78 -16.46 -5.96
N GLU A 595 -6.86 -15.30 -5.29
CA GLU A 595 -6.13 -14.09 -5.70
C GLU A 595 -4.61 -14.20 -5.57
N ILE A 596 -4.13 -14.84 -4.50
CA ILE A 596 -2.71 -15.10 -4.26
C ILE A 596 -2.21 -16.09 -5.31
N LYS A 597 -2.91 -17.22 -5.49
CA LYS A 597 -2.56 -18.23 -6.49
C LYS A 597 -2.51 -17.63 -7.90
N SER A 598 -3.52 -16.85 -8.28
CA SER A 598 -3.56 -16.14 -9.57
C SER A 598 -2.31 -15.28 -9.78
N SER A 599 -1.99 -14.40 -8.83
CA SER A 599 -0.85 -13.48 -8.96
C SER A 599 0.49 -14.22 -9.01
N SER A 600 0.66 -15.28 -8.20
CA SER A 600 1.85 -16.13 -8.23
C SER A 600 2.02 -16.89 -9.55
N PHE A 601 0.93 -17.43 -10.13
CA PHE A 601 1.01 -18.13 -11.42
C PHE A 601 1.41 -17.21 -12.58
N ASN A 602 0.98 -15.94 -12.55
CA ASN A 602 1.47 -14.96 -13.52
C ASN A 602 2.98 -14.73 -13.36
N GLY A 603 3.46 -14.52 -12.13
CA GLY A 603 4.89 -14.36 -11.84
C GLY A 603 5.73 -15.59 -12.21
N LEU A 604 5.23 -16.80 -11.93
CA LEU A 604 5.86 -18.06 -12.33
C LEU A 604 5.97 -18.19 -13.84
N GLY A 605 4.90 -17.87 -14.58
CA GLY A 605 4.91 -17.90 -16.05
C GLY A 605 6.01 -17.00 -16.62
N LEU A 606 6.11 -15.76 -16.12
CA LEU A 606 7.15 -14.81 -16.53
C LEU A 606 8.56 -15.32 -16.20
N CYS A 607 8.76 -15.91 -15.01
CA CYS A 607 10.06 -16.48 -14.65
C CYS A 607 10.43 -17.68 -15.53
N TYR A 608 9.47 -18.56 -15.82
CA TYR A 608 9.72 -19.74 -16.65
C TYR A 608 10.01 -19.39 -18.11
N ILE A 609 9.45 -18.30 -18.65
CA ILE A 609 9.87 -17.74 -19.93
C ILE A 609 11.37 -17.44 -19.93
N ASN A 610 11.83 -16.67 -18.94
CA ASN A 610 13.22 -16.22 -18.87
C ASN A 610 14.21 -17.35 -18.55
N LEU A 611 13.73 -18.41 -17.89
CA LEU A 611 14.49 -19.65 -17.65
C LEU A 611 14.47 -20.62 -18.85
N GLY A 612 13.77 -20.29 -19.94
CA GLY A 612 13.67 -21.15 -21.13
C GLY A 612 12.77 -22.38 -20.97
N ASN A 613 11.91 -22.43 -19.94
CA ASN A 613 11.00 -23.55 -19.70
C ASN A 613 9.58 -23.24 -20.21
N GLU A 614 9.40 -23.32 -21.53
CA GLU A 614 8.15 -22.94 -22.20
C GLU A 614 6.94 -23.75 -21.72
N LYS A 615 7.08 -25.07 -21.53
CA LYS A 615 5.96 -25.93 -21.08
C LYS A 615 5.40 -25.49 -19.73
N LYS A 616 6.28 -25.21 -18.76
CA LYS A 616 5.85 -24.71 -17.43
C LYS A 616 5.31 -23.30 -17.49
N ALA A 617 5.81 -22.47 -18.41
CA ALA A 617 5.27 -21.13 -18.65
C ALA A 617 3.83 -21.18 -19.17
N ILE A 618 3.54 -22.01 -20.19
CA ILE A 618 2.17 -22.24 -20.72
C ILE A 618 1.24 -22.63 -19.57
N GLN A 619 1.59 -23.69 -18.85
CA GLN A 619 0.76 -24.21 -17.76
C GLN A 619 0.49 -23.14 -16.69
N SER A 620 1.49 -22.33 -16.35
CA SER A 620 1.34 -21.27 -15.36
C SER A 620 0.40 -20.17 -15.85
N PHE A 621 0.51 -19.73 -17.11
CA PHE A 621 -0.40 -18.72 -17.66
C PHE A 621 -1.83 -19.25 -17.90
N GLU A 622 -1.99 -20.52 -18.28
CA GLU A 622 -3.31 -21.16 -18.38
C GLU A 622 -4.00 -21.20 -17.02
N ASN A 623 -3.30 -21.62 -15.96
CA ASN A 623 -3.80 -21.55 -14.59
C ASN A 623 -4.15 -20.11 -14.18
N PHE A 624 -3.31 -19.13 -14.52
CA PHE A 624 -3.59 -17.73 -14.26
C PHE A 624 -4.87 -17.24 -14.95
N VAL A 625 -5.08 -17.59 -16.22
CA VAL A 625 -6.30 -17.25 -16.97
C VAL A 625 -7.54 -17.89 -16.35
N CYS A 626 -7.47 -19.18 -15.98
CA CYS A 626 -8.58 -19.89 -15.33
C CYS A 626 -8.96 -19.24 -13.99
N LEU A 627 -7.99 -19.00 -13.11
CA LEU A 627 -8.24 -18.37 -11.80
C LEU A 627 -8.74 -16.92 -11.95
N SER A 628 -8.27 -16.20 -12.97
CA SER A 628 -8.76 -14.84 -13.27
C SER A 628 -10.23 -14.85 -13.70
N GLN A 629 -10.66 -15.91 -14.40
CA GLN A 629 -12.06 -16.11 -14.77
C GLN A 629 -12.94 -16.44 -13.56
N GLU A 630 -12.46 -17.28 -12.64
CA GLU A 630 -13.15 -17.56 -11.36
C GLU A 630 -13.33 -16.31 -10.51
N LEU A 631 -12.30 -15.46 -10.45
CA LEU A 631 -12.34 -14.16 -9.77
C LEU A 631 -13.19 -13.10 -10.48
N ARG A 632 -13.74 -13.40 -11.66
CA ARG A 632 -14.39 -12.43 -12.56
C ARG A 632 -13.52 -11.21 -12.87
N ASN A 633 -12.19 -11.35 -12.79
CA ASN A 633 -11.22 -10.29 -13.02
C ASN A 633 -10.79 -10.27 -14.50
N ARG A 634 -11.46 -9.43 -15.30
CA ARG A 634 -11.23 -9.35 -16.75
C ARG A 634 -9.85 -8.79 -17.11
N ARG A 635 -9.33 -7.85 -16.33
CA ARG A 635 -7.97 -7.32 -16.51
C ARG A 635 -6.94 -8.44 -16.46
N LYS A 636 -6.90 -9.19 -15.34
CA LYS A 636 -5.95 -10.30 -15.16
C LYS A 636 -6.12 -11.36 -16.26
N LYS A 637 -7.36 -11.63 -16.70
CA LYS A 637 -7.65 -12.53 -17.82
C LYS A 637 -7.03 -12.04 -19.13
N ALA A 638 -7.15 -10.75 -19.46
CA ALA A 638 -6.58 -10.16 -20.67
C ALA A 638 -5.05 -10.21 -20.66
N ILE A 639 -4.41 -9.93 -19.51
CA ILE A 639 -2.97 -10.06 -19.30
C ILE A 639 -2.52 -11.50 -19.55
N GLY A 640 -3.26 -12.48 -19.01
CA GLY A 640 -2.93 -13.89 -19.21
C GLY A 640 -2.98 -14.32 -20.68
N TYR A 641 -3.98 -13.87 -21.44
CA TYR A 641 -4.02 -14.13 -22.88
C TYR A 641 -2.90 -13.42 -23.65
N HIS A 642 -2.55 -12.19 -23.27
CA HIS A 642 -1.41 -11.50 -23.87
C HIS A 642 -0.10 -12.29 -23.66
N ASN A 643 0.18 -12.72 -22.43
CA ASN A 643 1.37 -13.48 -22.09
C ASN A 643 1.44 -14.83 -22.83
N LEU A 644 0.30 -15.52 -22.98
CA LEU A 644 0.21 -16.72 -23.83
C LEU A 644 0.52 -16.40 -25.30
N GLY A 645 0.02 -15.27 -25.82
CA GLY A 645 0.32 -14.81 -27.17
C GLY A 645 1.82 -14.58 -27.39
N VAL A 646 2.50 -13.93 -26.43
CA VAL A 646 3.96 -13.69 -26.44
C VAL A 646 4.74 -15.00 -26.45
N LEU A 647 4.27 -15.99 -25.72
CA LEU A 647 4.93 -17.29 -25.69
C LEU A 647 4.76 -18.03 -27.03
N TYR A 648 3.53 -18.09 -27.54
CA TYR A 648 3.25 -18.75 -28.82
C TYR A 648 3.85 -18.02 -30.02
N SER A 649 4.18 -16.72 -29.95
CA SER A 649 4.73 -16.02 -31.11
C SER A 649 6.08 -16.58 -31.57
N LYS A 650 6.78 -17.31 -30.70
CA LYS A 650 8.04 -18.01 -31.02
C LYS A 650 7.83 -19.39 -31.67
N THR A 651 6.69 -20.04 -31.42
CA THR A 651 6.46 -21.45 -31.80
C THR A 651 5.32 -21.63 -32.81
N ASP A 652 4.23 -20.86 -32.67
CA ASP A 652 3.02 -20.92 -33.49
C ASP A 652 2.36 -19.53 -33.62
N ALA A 653 2.59 -18.91 -34.77
CA ALA A 653 2.03 -17.60 -35.11
C ALA A 653 0.49 -17.56 -35.16
N SER A 654 -0.17 -18.69 -35.48
CA SER A 654 -1.63 -18.77 -35.55
C SER A 654 -2.24 -18.74 -34.15
N LEU A 655 -1.67 -19.53 -33.23
CA LEU A 655 -2.06 -19.50 -31.82
C LEU A 655 -1.75 -18.16 -31.17
N ALA A 656 -0.57 -17.59 -31.43
CA ALA A 656 -0.19 -16.26 -30.93
C ALA A 656 -1.24 -15.20 -31.30
N LYS A 657 -1.60 -15.14 -32.59
CA LYS A 657 -2.65 -14.25 -33.09
C LYS A 657 -3.98 -14.46 -32.36
N LYS A 658 -4.42 -15.71 -32.20
CA LYS A 658 -5.67 -16.06 -31.51
C LYS A 658 -5.67 -15.56 -30.06
N HIS A 659 -4.55 -15.70 -29.36
CA HIS A 659 -4.42 -15.25 -27.98
C HIS A 659 -4.36 -13.73 -27.85
N TYR A 660 -3.66 -13.02 -28.75
CA TYR A 660 -3.70 -11.56 -28.80
C TYR A 660 -5.11 -11.03 -29.07
N GLN A 661 -5.86 -11.63 -30.00
CA GLN A 661 -7.26 -11.25 -30.26
C GLN A 661 -8.15 -11.47 -29.02
N LYS A 662 -8.04 -12.62 -28.35
CA LYS A 662 -8.76 -12.83 -27.08
C LYS A 662 -8.44 -11.76 -26.03
N SER A 663 -7.17 -11.34 -25.93
CA SER A 663 -6.76 -10.27 -25.01
C SER A 663 -7.43 -8.93 -25.37
N ILE A 664 -7.39 -8.57 -26.66
CA ILE A 664 -8.00 -7.35 -27.20
C ILE A 664 -9.52 -7.33 -26.96
N ASP A 665 -10.22 -8.45 -27.21
CA ASP A 665 -11.67 -8.58 -27.01
C ASP A 665 -12.07 -8.42 -25.55
N VAL A 666 -11.28 -8.99 -24.62
CA VAL A 666 -11.52 -8.84 -23.18
C VAL A 666 -11.33 -7.39 -22.74
N TYR A 667 -10.26 -6.71 -23.19
CA TYR A 667 -10.08 -5.29 -22.90
C TYR A 667 -11.17 -4.42 -23.56
N ALA A 668 -11.66 -4.77 -24.76
CA ALA A 668 -12.77 -4.07 -25.40
C ALA A 668 -14.05 -4.15 -24.54
N THR A 669 -14.34 -5.33 -24.01
CA THR A 669 -15.51 -5.56 -23.15
C THR A 669 -15.36 -4.82 -21.81
N LEU A 670 -14.15 -4.85 -21.23
CA LEU A 670 -13.83 -4.12 -20.00
C LEU A 670 -14.01 -2.61 -20.18
N HIS A 671 -13.56 -2.05 -21.31
CA HIS A 671 -13.75 -0.64 -21.64
C HIS A 671 -15.23 -0.25 -21.75
N GLN A 672 -16.09 -1.11 -22.31
CA GLN A 672 -17.54 -0.86 -22.40
C GLN A 672 -18.24 -0.82 -21.03
N GLU A 673 -17.80 -1.64 -20.07
CA GLU A 673 -18.37 -1.65 -18.72
C GLU A 673 -17.93 -0.46 -17.87
N LEU A 674 -16.71 0.03 -18.12
CA LEU A 674 -16.11 1.14 -17.37
C LEU A 674 -16.46 2.51 -17.93
N LYS A 675 -17.47 2.61 -18.81
CA LYS A 675 -17.91 3.87 -19.43
C LYS A 675 -18.21 4.99 -18.42
N SER A 676 -18.58 4.64 -17.18
CA SER A 676 -18.88 5.60 -16.11
C SER A 676 -17.74 5.92 -15.15
N HIS A 677 -16.58 5.25 -15.26
CA HIS A 677 -15.47 5.39 -14.30
C HIS A 677 -14.20 5.90 -15.00
N HIS A 678 -14.05 7.23 -15.09
CA HIS A 678 -12.97 7.90 -15.83
C HIS A 678 -11.57 7.45 -15.40
N HIS A 679 -11.31 7.26 -14.10
CA HIS A 679 -10.00 6.80 -13.58
C HIS A 679 -9.57 5.43 -14.14
N TRP A 680 -10.51 4.50 -14.30
CA TRP A 680 -10.21 3.14 -14.77
C TRP A 680 -9.93 3.09 -16.27
N GLN A 681 -10.57 3.95 -17.07
CA GLN A 681 -10.33 4.00 -18.52
C GLN A 681 -8.82 4.20 -18.83
N ILE A 682 -8.15 5.01 -18.02
CA ILE A 682 -6.76 5.47 -18.16
C ILE A 682 -5.73 4.37 -17.93
N ILE A 683 -5.86 3.62 -16.83
CA ILE A 683 -4.96 2.51 -16.49
C ILE A 683 -5.09 1.37 -17.51
N PHE A 684 -6.29 1.15 -18.06
CA PHE A 684 -6.51 0.09 -19.04
C PHE A 684 -6.00 0.41 -20.44
N PHE A 685 -5.89 1.69 -20.83
CA PHE A 685 -5.37 2.08 -22.14
C PHE A 685 -3.94 1.58 -22.36
N GLU A 686 -3.03 1.80 -21.41
CA GLU A 686 -1.63 1.34 -21.53
C GLU A 686 -1.49 -0.19 -21.57
N GLU A 687 -2.33 -0.92 -20.85
CA GLU A 687 -2.28 -2.39 -20.85
C GLU A 687 -2.83 -3.00 -22.13
N GLN A 688 -3.79 -2.33 -22.77
CA GLN A 688 -4.40 -2.75 -24.04
C GLN A 688 -3.49 -2.53 -25.26
N VAL A 689 -2.59 -1.54 -25.20
CA VAL A 689 -1.63 -1.26 -26.27
C VAL A 689 -0.70 -2.46 -26.52
N LYS A 690 -0.31 -3.18 -25.47
CA LYS A 690 0.63 -4.31 -25.55
C LYS A 690 0.19 -5.42 -26.52
N PRO A 691 -1.00 -6.04 -26.38
CA PRO A 691 -1.44 -7.07 -27.33
C PRO A 691 -1.65 -6.52 -28.76
N LEU A 692 -1.97 -5.24 -28.94
CA LEU A 692 -2.08 -4.61 -30.26
C LEU A 692 -0.73 -4.47 -30.95
N LEU A 693 0.30 -3.98 -30.24
CA LEU A 693 1.67 -3.90 -30.74
C LEU A 693 2.22 -5.28 -31.13
N CYS A 694 2.02 -6.29 -30.28
CA CYS A 694 2.47 -7.64 -30.61
C CYS A 694 1.75 -8.23 -31.83
N LEU A 695 0.46 -7.90 -32.02
CA LEU A 695 -0.31 -8.31 -33.19
C LEU A 695 0.14 -7.57 -34.46
N GLU A 696 0.42 -6.27 -34.36
CA GLU A 696 1.00 -5.45 -35.41
C GLU A 696 2.35 -6.04 -35.88
N PHE A 697 3.26 -6.29 -34.94
CA PHE A 697 4.56 -6.92 -35.20
C PHE A 697 4.41 -8.24 -35.95
N LEU A 698 3.48 -9.08 -35.48
CA LEU A 698 3.23 -10.39 -36.10
C LEU A 698 2.73 -10.27 -37.54
N PHE A 699 1.91 -9.25 -37.86
CA PHE A 699 1.48 -9.00 -39.23
C PHE A 699 2.61 -8.49 -40.12
N LEU A 700 3.50 -7.64 -39.60
CA LEU A 700 4.68 -7.17 -40.33
C LEU A 700 5.62 -8.32 -40.67
N GLN A 701 5.88 -9.23 -39.72
CA GLN A 701 6.70 -10.43 -39.96
C GLN A 701 6.09 -11.36 -41.04
N GLN A 702 4.77 -11.33 -41.21
CA GLN A 702 4.05 -12.09 -42.25
C GLN A 702 3.89 -11.32 -43.57
N ALA A 703 4.54 -10.16 -43.72
CA ALA A 703 4.37 -9.24 -44.86
C ALA A 703 2.91 -8.82 -45.12
N LYS A 704 2.05 -8.85 -44.10
CA LYS A 704 0.64 -8.43 -44.16
C LYS A 704 0.53 -6.94 -43.83
N ASN A 705 1.21 -6.11 -44.63
CA ASN A 705 1.43 -4.68 -44.36
C ASN A 705 0.14 -3.87 -44.19
N GLU A 706 -0.90 -4.17 -44.98
CA GLU A 706 -2.19 -3.50 -44.84
C GLU A 706 -2.89 -3.86 -43.53
N LYS A 707 -2.81 -5.11 -43.07
CA LYS A 707 -3.40 -5.50 -41.77
C LYS A 707 -2.63 -4.89 -40.61
N ALA A 708 -1.30 -4.81 -40.72
CA ALA A 708 -0.48 -4.10 -39.74
C ALA A 708 -0.92 -2.63 -39.63
N LEU A 709 -1.03 -1.91 -40.76
CA LEU A 709 -1.50 -0.53 -40.80
C LEU A 709 -2.87 -0.34 -40.13
N GLN A 710 -3.83 -1.25 -40.37
CA GLN A 710 -5.15 -1.20 -39.74
C GLN A 710 -5.06 -1.34 -38.22
N ILE A 711 -4.19 -2.22 -37.71
CA ILE A 711 -3.95 -2.37 -36.27
C ILE A 711 -3.22 -1.16 -35.70
N THR A 712 -2.24 -0.59 -36.42
CA THR A 712 -1.52 0.62 -36.03
C THR A 712 -2.49 1.79 -35.85
N ASP A 713 -3.35 2.05 -36.84
CA ASP A 713 -4.30 3.15 -36.77
C ASP A 713 -5.34 2.93 -35.65
N PHE A 714 -5.86 1.70 -35.54
CA PHE A 714 -6.80 1.31 -34.49
C PHE A 714 -6.21 1.42 -33.09
N ARG A 715 -4.93 1.07 -32.90
CA ARG A 715 -4.22 1.25 -31.63
C ARG A 715 -4.19 2.71 -31.22
N ARG A 716 -4.03 3.63 -32.18
CA ARG A 716 -3.83 5.06 -31.92
C ARG A 716 -5.12 5.86 -31.82
N SER A 717 -6.20 5.35 -32.38
CA SER A 717 -7.49 6.06 -32.41
C SER A 717 -8.32 5.80 -31.15
N ARG A 718 -8.06 4.71 -30.42
CA ARG A 718 -9.05 4.06 -29.55
C ARG A 718 -9.53 4.91 -28.38
N ALA A 719 -8.64 5.57 -27.64
CA ALA A 719 -9.04 6.45 -26.54
C ALA A 719 -9.82 7.66 -27.07
N LEU A 720 -9.28 8.30 -28.11
CA LEU A 720 -9.82 9.55 -28.64
C LEU A 720 -11.14 9.36 -29.41
N VAL A 721 -11.37 8.23 -30.07
CA VAL A 721 -12.60 7.93 -30.85
C VAL A 721 -13.85 7.88 -29.97
N SER A 722 -13.72 7.43 -28.72
CA SER A 722 -14.85 7.23 -27.82
C SER A 722 -15.66 8.50 -27.57
N ALA A 723 -14.97 9.64 -27.33
CA ALA A 723 -15.59 10.90 -26.96
C ALA A 723 -16.41 11.55 -28.10
N PRO A 724 -15.87 11.77 -29.32
CA PRO A 724 -16.65 12.27 -30.45
C PRO A 724 -17.81 11.34 -30.83
N THR A 725 -17.60 10.02 -30.74
CA THR A 725 -18.64 9.03 -31.10
C THR A 725 -19.86 9.13 -30.19
N GLU A 726 -19.63 9.29 -28.89
CA GLU A 726 -20.71 9.46 -27.91
C GLU A 726 -21.44 10.80 -28.09
N LYS A 727 -20.70 11.90 -28.27
CA LYS A 727 -21.26 13.26 -28.37
C LYS A 727 -22.06 13.49 -29.65
N PHE A 728 -21.58 12.99 -30.78
CA PHE A 728 -22.19 13.24 -32.09
C PHE A 728 -23.08 12.08 -32.58
N GLN A 729 -23.26 11.03 -31.77
CA GLN A 729 -24.17 9.90 -32.02
C GLN A 729 -24.00 9.25 -33.40
N PHE A 730 -22.75 9.03 -33.85
CA PHE A 730 -22.50 8.26 -35.07
C PHE A 730 -23.14 6.87 -34.96
N GLN A 731 -23.73 6.35 -36.05
CA GLN A 731 -24.62 5.19 -36.02
C GLN A 731 -24.06 4.00 -35.21
N LYS A 732 -24.87 3.52 -34.24
CA LYS A 732 -24.62 2.35 -33.38
C LYS A 732 -24.56 1.04 -34.18
N ASN A 733 -23.51 0.81 -34.94
CA ASN A 733 -23.04 -0.56 -35.13
C ASN A 733 -22.04 -0.83 -34.01
N ASN A 734 -22.46 -1.62 -33.01
CA ASN A 734 -21.63 -2.10 -31.90
C ASN A 734 -20.32 -2.82 -32.35
N SER A 735 -20.11 -2.99 -33.66
CA SER A 735 -18.89 -3.51 -34.28
C SER A 735 -17.76 -2.49 -34.45
N PHE A 736 -18.00 -1.17 -34.36
CA PHE A 736 -16.93 -0.17 -34.56
C PHE A 736 -15.81 -0.28 -33.51
N PHE A 737 -16.13 -0.64 -32.27
CA PHE A 737 -15.11 -0.93 -31.24
C PHE A 737 -14.33 -2.25 -31.47
N SER A 738 -14.74 -3.06 -32.47
CA SER A 738 -14.18 -4.39 -32.76
C SER A 738 -13.42 -4.48 -34.09
N SER A 739 -13.54 -3.50 -34.98
CA SER A 739 -12.81 -3.47 -36.25
C SER A 739 -12.47 -2.04 -36.63
N GLY A 740 -11.19 -1.67 -36.53
CA GLY A 740 -10.68 -0.38 -36.98
C GLY A 740 -10.83 -0.15 -38.49
N LEU A 741 -10.35 1.00 -38.96
CA LEU A 741 -10.48 1.41 -40.36
C LEU A 741 -9.86 0.38 -41.33
N THR A 742 -10.50 0.13 -42.49
CA THR A 742 -9.91 -0.71 -43.54
C THR A 742 -8.91 0.08 -44.40
N SER A 743 -7.97 -0.61 -45.07
CA SER A 743 -7.01 0.04 -46.00
C SER A 743 -7.72 0.79 -47.13
N GLN A 744 -8.83 0.27 -47.63
CA GLN A 744 -9.67 0.92 -48.65
C GLN A 744 -10.29 2.23 -48.13
N ASN A 745 -10.75 2.24 -46.88
CA ASN A 745 -11.27 3.47 -46.27
C ASN A 745 -10.16 4.52 -46.08
N MET A 746 -8.94 4.10 -45.71
CA MET A 746 -7.79 5.00 -45.58
C MET A 746 -7.43 5.65 -46.92
N GLN A 747 -7.40 4.87 -48.01
CA GLN A 747 -7.15 5.39 -49.36
C GLN A 747 -8.28 6.32 -49.83
N ALA A 748 -9.54 5.95 -49.57
CA ALA A 748 -10.68 6.80 -49.93
C ALA A 748 -10.64 8.15 -49.21
N LEU A 749 -10.20 8.17 -47.94
CA LEU A 749 -10.03 9.41 -47.19
C LEU A 749 -8.87 10.25 -47.75
N ALA A 750 -7.71 9.65 -48.03
CA ALA A 750 -6.57 10.33 -48.64
C ALA A 750 -6.94 10.99 -49.98
N HIS A 751 -7.71 10.26 -50.82
CA HIS A 751 -8.24 10.77 -52.08
C HIS A 751 -9.24 11.92 -51.85
N LYS A 752 -10.23 11.74 -50.96
CA LYS A 752 -11.25 12.76 -50.66
C LYS A 752 -10.63 14.08 -50.19
N MET A 753 -9.62 14.01 -49.32
CA MET A 753 -8.94 15.18 -48.75
C MET A 753 -7.79 15.71 -49.62
N SER A 754 -7.51 15.06 -50.76
CA SER A 754 -6.35 15.34 -51.62
C SER A 754 -5.02 15.46 -50.86
N THR A 755 -4.80 14.57 -49.87
CA THR A 755 -3.62 14.60 -48.97
C THR A 755 -2.83 13.30 -49.02
N CYS A 756 -1.51 13.40 -49.03
CA CYS A 756 -0.65 12.23 -48.81
C CYS A 756 -0.55 11.95 -47.31
N LEU A 757 -0.95 10.75 -46.86
CA LEU A 757 -0.82 10.34 -45.46
C LEU A 757 0.50 9.60 -45.24
N ILE A 758 1.24 9.99 -44.20
CA ILE A 758 2.44 9.27 -43.75
C ILE A 758 2.19 8.78 -42.33
N VAL A 759 2.13 7.47 -42.14
CA VAL A 759 1.91 6.84 -40.83
C VAL A 759 3.22 6.25 -40.33
N TYR A 760 3.64 6.67 -39.15
CA TYR A 760 4.80 6.12 -38.44
C TYR A 760 4.33 5.13 -37.37
N SER A 761 5.10 4.07 -37.12
CA SER A 761 4.87 3.16 -36.00
C SER A 761 6.14 2.49 -35.47
N PHE A 762 6.26 2.45 -34.15
CA PHE A 762 7.24 1.64 -33.43
C PHE A 762 6.64 0.27 -33.10
N ALA A 763 6.65 -0.63 -34.08
CA ALA A 763 5.96 -1.92 -33.98
C ALA A 763 6.67 -2.97 -33.09
N SER A 764 7.84 -2.70 -32.53
CA SER A 764 8.65 -3.65 -31.76
C SER A 764 9.12 -3.02 -30.46
N GLU A 765 9.17 -3.82 -29.38
CA GLU A 765 9.82 -3.39 -28.12
C GLU A 765 11.34 -3.18 -28.30
N ASN A 766 11.96 -3.96 -29.18
CA ASN A 766 13.32 -3.71 -29.64
C ASN A 766 13.25 -2.62 -30.72
N MET A 767 13.44 -1.38 -30.28
CA MET A 767 13.32 -0.12 -31.04
C MET A 767 14.46 0.07 -32.07
N ASP A 768 14.74 -0.96 -32.85
CA ASP A 768 15.83 -0.95 -33.85
C ASP A 768 15.38 -0.35 -35.19
N SER A 769 14.07 -0.41 -35.46
CA SER A 769 13.48 0.08 -36.71
C SER A 769 12.12 0.76 -36.49
N ILE A 770 11.79 1.65 -37.43
CA ILE A 770 10.49 2.30 -37.53
C ILE A 770 9.79 1.84 -38.79
N THR A 771 8.51 1.54 -38.68
CA THR A 771 7.67 1.19 -39.84
C THR A 771 6.95 2.44 -40.33
N ILE A 772 6.98 2.66 -41.64
CA ILE A 772 6.38 3.82 -42.30
C ILE A 772 5.43 3.33 -43.38
N TRP A 773 4.21 3.86 -43.39
CA TRP A 773 3.28 3.72 -44.50
C TRP A 773 3.07 5.06 -45.19
N VAL A 774 3.14 5.06 -46.51
CA VAL A 774 2.82 6.23 -47.36
C VAL A 774 1.57 5.89 -48.16
N ILE A 775 0.54 6.73 -48.01
CA ILE A 775 -0.76 6.62 -48.67
C ILE A 775 -0.97 7.89 -49.51
N PRO A 776 -0.55 7.87 -50.78
CA PRO A 776 -0.82 8.99 -51.69
C PRO A 776 -2.32 9.08 -52.03
N PRO A 777 -2.84 10.26 -52.40
CA PRO A 777 -4.25 10.45 -52.79
C PRO A 777 -4.69 9.55 -53.95
N GLU A 778 -3.79 9.37 -54.91
CA GLU A 778 -3.99 8.54 -56.10
C GLU A 778 -2.83 7.56 -56.19
N GLY A 779 -2.87 6.48 -55.40
CA GLY A 779 -1.84 5.45 -55.48
C GLY A 779 -1.97 4.30 -54.48
N LYS A 780 -1.01 3.38 -54.57
CA LYS A 780 -0.94 2.18 -53.73
C LYS A 780 -0.26 2.50 -52.40
N ILE A 781 -0.79 1.95 -51.31
CA ILE A 781 -0.16 2.00 -49.99
C ILE A 781 1.23 1.36 -50.09
N THR A 782 2.25 2.12 -49.73
CA THR A 782 3.63 1.65 -49.67
C THR A 782 4.05 1.52 -48.21
N CYS A 783 4.72 0.42 -47.85
CA CYS A 783 5.21 0.17 -46.50
C CYS A 783 6.72 -0.04 -46.55
N GLN A 784 7.45 0.63 -45.66
CA GLN A 784 8.89 0.49 -45.50
C GLN A 784 9.26 0.34 -44.04
N GLN A 785 10.27 -0.47 -43.75
CA GLN A 785 10.92 -0.53 -42.44
C GLN A 785 12.29 0.11 -42.55
N LEU A 786 12.52 1.15 -41.75
CA LEU A 786 13.77 1.89 -41.73
C LEU A 786 14.53 1.64 -40.42
N PRO A 787 15.85 1.41 -40.46
CA PRO A 787 16.65 1.36 -39.24
C PRO A 787 16.72 2.77 -38.64
N LEU A 788 16.55 2.87 -37.31
CA LEU A 788 16.61 4.16 -36.62
C LEU A 788 18.04 4.73 -36.53
N GLY A 789 19.06 3.87 -36.59
CA GLY A 789 20.46 4.27 -36.57
C GLY A 789 20.79 5.15 -35.36
N ILE A 790 21.26 6.38 -35.62
CA ILE A 790 21.65 7.36 -34.59
C ILE A 790 20.44 7.81 -33.74
N LEU A 791 19.21 7.72 -34.25
CA LEU A 791 18.00 8.10 -33.50
C LEU A 791 17.63 7.11 -32.40
N LYS A 792 18.26 5.93 -32.35
CA LYS A 792 18.01 4.93 -31.32
C LYS A 792 18.41 5.44 -29.92
N GLU A 793 19.57 6.06 -29.80
CA GLU A 793 20.06 6.60 -28.52
C GLU A 793 19.17 7.75 -28.03
N GLU A 794 18.73 8.64 -28.94
CA GLU A 794 17.80 9.73 -28.60
C GLU A 794 16.45 9.20 -28.07
N PHE A 795 15.97 8.07 -28.62
CA PHE A 795 14.74 7.42 -28.18
C PHE A 795 14.89 6.75 -26.80
N GLU A 796 15.98 6.01 -26.59
CA GLU A 796 16.25 5.34 -25.32
C GLU A 796 16.37 6.34 -24.17
N GLU A 797 17.02 7.49 -24.41
CA GLU A 797 17.06 8.60 -23.47
C GLU A 797 15.68 9.27 -23.31
N ALA A 798 14.89 9.37 -24.38
CA ALA A 798 13.54 9.93 -24.28
C ALA A 798 12.65 9.15 -23.33
N THR A 799 12.74 7.83 -23.39
CA THR A 799 12.01 6.91 -22.51
C THR A 799 12.35 7.12 -21.01
N TYR A 800 13.49 7.75 -20.69
CA TYR A 800 13.95 8.03 -19.31
C TYR A 800 13.74 9.49 -18.85
N VAL A 801 13.52 10.45 -19.76
CA VAL A 801 13.72 11.91 -19.49
C VAL A 801 12.48 12.77 -19.82
N PHE A 802 11.27 12.23 -19.76
CA PHE A 802 10.03 12.99 -20.04
C PHE A 802 9.64 14.05 -18.98
N GLN A 803 10.61 14.78 -18.44
CA GLN A 803 10.43 16.08 -17.77
C GLN A 803 11.10 17.24 -18.54
N THR A 804 11.84 17.00 -19.64
CA THR A 804 12.52 18.08 -20.38
C THR A 804 12.78 17.74 -21.85
N PHE A 805 12.02 18.34 -22.77
CA PHE A 805 12.45 18.57 -24.16
C PHE A 805 13.11 19.97 -24.24
N PRO A 806 14.25 20.15 -24.94
CA PRO A 806 14.65 19.37 -26.11
C PRO A 806 15.69 18.30 -25.87
N PHE A 807 15.47 17.15 -26.53
CA PHE A 807 16.49 16.16 -26.85
C PHE A 807 17.56 16.82 -27.72
N ILE A 808 18.49 17.55 -27.09
CA ILE A 808 19.78 17.90 -27.69
C ILE A 808 20.95 17.50 -26.78
N ILE A 809 21.25 16.21 -26.70
CA ILE A 809 22.50 15.70 -26.10
C ILE A 809 23.55 15.54 -27.20
N GLU A 810 24.72 16.19 -27.07
CA GLU A 810 25.89 15.82 -27.87
C GLU A 810 26.32 14.40 -27.47
N PRO A 811 26.56 13.48 -28.42
CA PRO A 811 27.11 12.17 -28.11
C PRO A 811 28.62 12.32 -27.83
N THR A 812 28.99 12.87 -26.69
CA THR A 812 30.36 12.85 -26.20
C THR A 812 30.41 12.50 -24.71
N VAL A 813 30.87 11.27 -24.47
CA VAL A 813 31.37 10.70 -23.20
C VAL A 813 30.34 10.14 -22.21
N ALA A 814 29.55 9.15 -22.65
CA ALA A 814 28.97 8.14 -21.76
C ALA A 814 29.71 6.79 -21.88
N LYS A 815 31.05 6.80 -21.74
CA LYS A 815 31.76 5.55 -21.43
C LYS A 815 31.54 5.24 -19.95
N ARG A 816 30.72 4.21 -19.69
CA ARG A 816 30.69 3.38 -18.47
C ARG A 816 31.26 4.03 -17.20
N ARG A 817 30.39 4.49 -16.28
CA ARG A 817 30.73 4.52 -14.85
C ARG A 817 29.58 4.04 -13.99
N LEU A 818 29.92 3.11 -13.10
CA LEU A 818 29.13 2.61 -11.97
C LEU A 818 28.69 3.76 -11.06
N PHE A 819 27.50 3.56 -10.47
CA PHE A 819 27.05 4.05 -9.16
C PHE A 819 28.05 4.93 -8.40
N LEU A 820 27.79 6.24 -8.38
CA LEU A 820 28.03 7.18 -7.28
C LEU A 820 27.35 8.53 -7.66
N ARG A 821 26.61 9.11 -6.71
CA ARG A 821 25.93 10.43 -6.85
C ARG A 821 26.93 11.50 -7.36
N PRO A 822 26.54 12.44 -8.26
CA PRO A 822 27.27 13.67 -8.41
C PRO A 822 27.02 14.52 -7.15
N LYS A 823 28.07 14.73 -6.35
CA LYS A 823 28.15 15.93 -5.50
C LYS A 823 28.00 17.14 -6.43
N LYS A 824 27.30 18.18 -5.97
CA LYS A 824 27.21 19.50 -6.60
C LYS A 824 28.60 19.95 -7.07
N THR A 825 28.89 19.78 -8.35
CA THR A 825 29.97 20.48 -9.06
C THR A 825 29.34 21.17 -10.25
N ARG A 826 29.40 22.50 -10.24
CA ARG A 826 29.11 23.38 -11.37
C ARG A 826 29.83 22.85 -12.62
N GLY A 827 29.09 22.48 -13.67
CA GLY A 827 29.67 22.02 -14.92
C GLY A 827 28.77 21.13 -15.77
N SER A 828 27.62 21.63 -16.21
CA SER A 828 26.99 21.21 -17.48
C SER A 828 26.20 22.41 -18.00
N THR A 829 26.92 23.34 -18.64
CA THR A 829 26.37 24.58 -19.22
C THR A 829 25.49 24.31 -20.44
N THR A 830 25.62 23.14 -21.08
CA THR A 830 24.86 22.77 -22.29
C THR A 830 23.42 22.32 -22.00
N HIS A 831 23.15 21.67 -20.87
CA HIS A 831 21.78 21.28 -20.48
C HIS A 831 20.91 22.47 -20.07
N ALA A 832 21.49 23.47 -19.41
CA ALA A 832 20.76 24.65 -18.97
C ALA A 832 20.28 25.53 -20.16
N PHE A 833 21.09 25.66 -21.21
CA PHE A 833 20.87 26.62 -22.29
C PHE A 833 19.95 26.11 -23.43
N LEU A 834 19.87 24.79 -23.64
CA LEU A 834 18.92 24.18 -24.59
C LEU A 834 17.49 24.16 -24.06
N ASP A 835 17.36 24.02 -22.74
CA ASP A 835 16.14 24.29 -21.98
C ASP A 835 15.77 25.79 -22.03
N GLU A 836 16.77 26.68 -22.11
CA GLU A 836 16.61 28.14 -22.25
C GLU A 836 16.14 28.58 -23.66
N LEU A 837 16.65 27.94 -24.73
CA LEU A 837 16.22 28.15 -26.13
C LEU A 837 14.73 27.83 -26.38
N THR A 838 14.17 26.86 -25.65
CA THR A 838 12.75 26.45 -25.74
C THR A 838 11.88 27.03 -24.62
N ARG A 839 12.47 27.54 -23.54
CA ARG A 839 11.85 28.42 -22.52
C ARG A 839 11.89 29.90 -22.88
N GLY A 840 12.38 30.30 -24.05
CA GLY A 840 12.10 31.62 -24.64
C GLY A 840 12.72 32.83 -23.95
N ASP A 841 13.73 32.67 -23.09
CA ASP A 841 14.58 33.78 -22.63
C ASP A 841 16.03 33.59 -23.11
N PRO A 842 16.33 33.66 -24.42
CA PRO A 842 17.70 33.74 -24.86
C PRO A 842 18.21 35.16 -24.61
N ASP A 843 19.17 35.31 -23.70
CA ASP A 843 20.09 36.45 -23.75
C ASP A 843 20.58 36.63 -25.19
N GLU A 844 20.75 37.88 -25.65
CA GLU A 844 21.18 38.23 -27.02
C GLU A 844 22.50 37.54 -27.44
N SER A 845 23.24 36.95 -26.50
CA SER A 845 24.43 36.14 -26.69
C SER A 845 24.15 34.66 -27.00
N THR A 846 23.10 34.32 -27.76
CA THR A 846 22.92 32.93 -28.25
C THR A 846 24.19 32.42 -28.92
N ASP A 847 24.86 31.47 -28.26
CA ASP A 847 26.10 30.87 -28.73
C ASP A 847 25.85 30.18 -30.08
N SER A 848 26.52 30.64 -31.14
CA SER A 848 26.38 30.16 -32.52
C SER A 848 26.45 28.62 -32.65
N ALA A 849 27.16 27.97 -31.72
CA ALA A 849 27.29 26.52 -31.63
C ALA A 849 25.97 25.78 -31.34
N VAL A 850 25.08 26.32 -30.49
CA VAL A 850 23.86 25.61 -30.07
C VAL A 850 22.79 25.64 -31.17
N LEU A 851 22.65 26.80 -31.82
CA LEU A 851 21.77 26.94 -32.97
C LEU A 851 22.20 26.02 -34.12
N LYS A 852 23.52 25.89 -34.32
CA LYS A 852 24.11 24.93 -35.26
C LYS A 852 23.80 23.48 -34.86
N SER A 853 23.88 23.14 -33.57
CA SER A 853 23.50 21.81 -33.06
C SER A 853 22.02 21.49 -33.31
N PHE A 854 21.12 22.45 -33.07
CA PHE A 854 19.69 22.30 -33.38
C PHE A 854 19.45 22.06 -34.86
N LYS A 855 20.06 22.85 -35.75
CA LYS A 855 19.95 22.65 -37.21
C LYS A 855 20.52 21.31 -37.67
N ASN A 856 21.66 20.88 -37.13
CA ASN A 856 22.23 19.56 -37.43
C ASN A 856 21.25 18.45 -37.06
N ARG A 857 20.58 18.59 -35.91
CA ARG A 857 19.60 17.60 -35.44
C ARG A 857 18.34 17.55 -36.32
N LEU A 858 17.82 18.71 -36.72
CA LEU A 858 16.74 18.82 -37.71
C LEU A 858 17.11 18.15 -39.04
N SER A 859 18.40 18.15 -39.40
CA SER A 859 18.90 17.47 -40.60
C SER A 859 19.02 15.96 -40.43
N LEU A 860 19.45 15.49 -39.25
CA LEU A 860 19.43 14.06 -38.91
C LEU A 860 18.02 13.47 -38.95
N TRP A 861 17.01 14.19 -38.41
CA TRP A 861 15.61 13.76 -38.49
C TRP A 861 15.09 13.73 -39.92
N TYR A 862 15.45 14.72 -40.76
CA TYR A 862 15.10 14.70 -42.18
C TYR A 862 15.67 13.45 -42.87
N GLU A 863 16.96 13.19 -42.69
CA GLU A 863 17.68 12.07 -43.31
C GLU A 863 17.15 10.70 -42.89
N ALA A 864 16.72 10.57 -41.63
CA ALA A 864 16.20 9.31 -41.13
C ALA A 864 14.72 9.07 -41.48
N LEU A 865 13.88 10.11 -41.46
CA LEU A 865 12.42 9.96 -41.50
C LEU A 865 11.77 10.37 -42.82
N ILE A 866 12.38 11.29 -43.59
CA ILE A 866 11.79 11.88 -44.80
C ILE A 866 12.58 11.49 -46.05
N ALA A 867 13.90 11.63 -46.05
CA ALA A 867 14.74 11.32 -47.22
C ALA A 867 14.49 9.91 -47.81
N PRO A 868 14.30 8.84 -47.01
CA PRO A 868 14.07 7.49 -47.55
C PRO A 868 12.72 7.32 -48.27
N ILE A 869 11.75 8.20 -47.96
CA ILE A 869 10.39 8.15 -48.51
C ILE A 869 10.08 9.29 -49.48
N GLU A 870 11.04 10.18 -49.75
CA GLU A 870 10.86 11.39 -50.55
C GLU A 870 10.36 11.09 -51.98
N SER A 871 10.75 9.94 -52.55
CA SER A 871 10.30 9.49 -53.87
C SER A 871 8.81 9.12 -53.94
N TYR A 872 8.16 8.89 -52.79
CA TYR A 872 6.73 8.59 -52.68
C TYR A 872 5.88 9.81 -52.30
N LEU A 873 6.51 10.95 -52.02
CA LEU A 873 5.80 12.19 -51.73
C LEU A 873 5.15 12.78 -52.99
N PRO A 874 4.12 13.63 -52.83
CA PRO A 874 3.53 14.38 -53.92
C PRO A 874 4.57 15.11 -54.78
N LYS A 875 4.36 15.12 -56.11
CA LYS A 875 5.15 15.97 -57.01
C LYS A 875 4.67 17.43 -57.00
N ASP A 876 3.40 17.66 -56.66
CA ASP A 876 2.85 19.00 -56.52
C ASP A 876 3.25 19.59 -55.15
N PRO A 877 4.04 20.68 -55.10
CA PRO A 877 4.45 21.31 -53.85
C PRO A 877 3.28 22.00 -53.12
N GLN A 878 2.09 22.12 -53.72
CA GLN A 878 0.89 22.64 -53.05
C GLN A 878 0.04 21.55 -52.40
N GLN A 879 0.34 20.27 -52.67
CA GLN A 879 -0.39 19.14 -52.11
C GLN A 879 0.03 18.90 -50.65
N VAL A 880 -0.97 18.73 -49.77
CA VAL A 880 -0.77 18.59 -48.32
C VAL A 880 -0.17 17.22 -48.00
N VAL A 881 0.82 17.22 -47.12
CA VAL A 881 1.36 16.02 -46.48
C VAL A 881 0.85 15.97 -45.04
N THR A 882 0.06 14.95 -44.72
CA THR A 882 -0.50 14.75 -43.39
C THR A 882 0.25 13.62 -42.69
N ILE A 883 0.88 13.94 -41.57
CA ILE A 883 1.75 13.03 -40.81
C ILE A 883 0.98 12.50 -39.61
N VAL A 884 1.03 11.18 -39.40
CA VAL A 884 0.49 10.47 -38.24
C VAL A 884 1.68 9.92 -37.44
N PRO A 885 2.17 10.67 -36.43
CA PRO A 885 3.44 10.37 -35.76
C PRO A 885 3.29 9.47 -34.52
N ASP A 886 4.21 8.53 -34.29
CA ASP A 886 4.17 7.62 -33.12
C ASP A 886 5.07 8.03 -31.96
N GLY A 887 4.63 7.75 -30.73
CA GLY A 887 5.34 8.09 -29.50
C GLY A 887 5.86 9.55 -29.50
N PHE A 888 7.15 9.71 -29.21
CA PHE A 888 7.81 11.02 -29.13
C PHE A 888 7.81 11.82 -30.45
N LEU A 889 7.61 11.17 -31.60
CA LEU A 889 7.51 11.87 -32.89
C LEU A 889 6.31 12.83 -32.91
N SER A 890 5.33 12.64 -32.03
CA SER A 890 4.20 13.57 -31.88
C SER A 890 4.62 14.95 -31.34
N GLN A 891 5.85 15.08 -30.82
CA GLN A 891 6.36 16.29 -30.19
C GLN A 891 7.56 16.92 -30.93
N ILE A 892 7.87 16.45 -32.15
CA ILE A 892 8.98 17.00 -32.96
C ILE A 892 8.47 17.85 -34.14
N PRO A 893 9.19 18.92 -34.53
CA PRO A 893 8.73 19.87 -35.54
C PRO A 893 9.05 19.41 -36.97
N PHE A 894 8.23 18.51 -37.54
CA PHE A 894 8.41 18.03 -38.93
C PHE A 894 8.57 19.16 -39.95
N ALA A 895 7.84 20.27 -39.78
CA ALA A 895 7.94 21.45 -40.64
C ALA A 895 9.35 22.06 -40.69
N ALA A 896 10.11 21.95 -39.60
CA ALA A 896 11.45 22.50 -39.47
C ALA A 896 12.55 21.50 -39.84
N PHE A 897 12.23 20.27 -40.30
CA PHE A 897 13.25 19.32 -40.75
C PHE A 897 14.03 19.90 -41.94
N LEU A 898 15.36 19.73 -41.93
CA LEU A 898 16.26 20.43 -42.84
C LEU A 898 16.96 19.44 -43.78
N ASP A 899 16.71 19.55 -45.08
CA ASP A 899 17.35 18.67 -46.06
C ASP A 899 18.83 19.03 -46.32
N LYS A 900 19.52 18.19 -47.10
CA LYS A 900 20.92 18.41 -47.52
C LYS A 900 21.12 19.66 -48.38
N GLU A 901 20.08 20.18 -49.02
CA GLU A 901 20.11 21.40 -49.82
C GLU A 901 19.90 22.66 -48.97
N GLY A 902 19.64 22.50 -47.66
CA GLY A 902 19.35 23.59 -46.74
C GLY A 902 17.93 24.13 -46.86
N LYS A 903 17.00 23.37 -47.43
CA LYS A 903 15.56 23.66 -47.46
C LYS A 903 14.84 22.96 -46.32
N TYR A 904 13.95 23.70 -45.66
CA TYR A 904 13.06 23.17 -44.66
C TYR A 904 11.93 22.37 -45.32
N PHE A 905 11.44 21.32 -44.65
CA PHE A 905 10.41 20.46 -45.24
C PHE A 905 9.10 21.21 -45.56
N ILE A 906 8.76 22.23 -44.74
CA ILE A 906 7.63 23.12 -45.00
C ILE A 906 7.78 23.96 -46.29
N GLU A 907 9.01 24.15 -46.81
CA GLU A 907 9.25 24.80 -48.11
C GLU A 907 8.87 23.89 -49.28
N LYS A 908 8.79 22.57 -49.07
CA LYS A 908 8.45 21.59 -50.10
C LYS A 908 6.95 21.31 -50.17
N HIS A 909 6.28 21.16 -49.03
CA HIS A 909 4.85 20.86 -48.93
C HIS A 909 4.18 21.54 -47.74
N PRO A 910 2.89 21.89 -47.80
CA PRO A 910 2.10 22.17 -46.61
C PRO A 910 1.99 20.93 -45.73
N ILE A 911 2.15 21.09 -44.42
CA ILE A 911 2.20 19.97 -43.47
C ILE A 911 1.01 20.06 -42.50
N SER A 912 0.36 18.92 -42.27
CA SER A 912 -0.63 18.73 -41.21
C SER A 912 -0.24 17.52 -40.34
N ILE A 913 -0.64 17.52 -39.08
CA ILE A 913 -0.42 16.42 -38.13
C ILE A 913 -1.77 15.81 -37.73
N ALA A 914 -1.87 14.50 -37.65
CA ALA A 914 -3.09 13.83 -37.19
C ALA A 914 -2.79 12.78 -36.11
N PRO A 915 -3.63 12.69 -35.06
CA PRO A 915 -3.51 11.60 -34.09
C PRO A 915 -3.65 10.22 -34.73
N SER A 916 -4.64 10.07 -35.62
CA SER A 916 -4.85 8.88 -36.44
C SER A 916 -5.70 9.21 -37.68
N ILE A 917 -5.74 8.30 -38.65
CA ILE A 917 -6.58 8.41 -39.85
C ILE A 917 -8.05 8.26 -39.48
N GLU A 918 -8.39 7.35 -38.57
CA GLU A 918 -9.76 7.19 -38.07
C GLU A 918 -10.31 8.46 -37.42
N ILE A 919 -9.50 9.20 -36.66
CA ILE A 919 -9.91 10.48 -36.08
C ILE A 919 -10.19 11.52 -37.16
N LEU A 920 -9.34 11.62 -38.20
CA LEU A 920 -9.60 12.52 -39.33
C LEU A 920 -10.94 12.19 -40.01
N LYS A 921 -11.23 10.90 -40.20
CA LYS A 921 -12.51 10.47 -40.78
C LYS A 921 -13.69 10.91 -39.92
N LEU A 922 -13.62 10.69 -38.60
CA LEU A 922 -14.69 11.09 -37.68
C LEU A 922 -14.90 12.60 -37.67
N LEU A 923 -13.82 13.39 -37.65
CA LEU A 923 -13.91 14.84 -37.71
C LEU A 923 -14.56 15.32 -39.02
N ASP A 924 -14.28 14.67 -40.15
CA ASP A 924 -14.91 15.01 -41.43
C ASP A 924 -16.41 14.62 -41.48
N GLU A 925 -16.83 13.63 -40.70
CA GLU A 925 -18.23 13.21 -40.54
C GLU A 925 -19.03 14.12 -39.59
N ILE A 926 -18.37 14.94 -38.76
CA ILE A 926 -19.06 15.92 -37.89
C ILE A 926 -19.86 16.91 -38.76
N PRO A 927 -21.14 17.16 -38.45
CA PRO A 927 -21.95 18.12 -39.19
C PRO A 927 -21.30 19.52 -39.20
N LYS A 928 -20.98 20.02 -40.40
CA LYS A 928 -20.34 21.33 -40.63
C LYS A 928 -21.33 22.51 -40.47
N LYS A 929 -22.15 22.50 -39.41
CA LYS A 929 -23.12 23.54 -39.04
C LYS A 929 -22.47 24.56 -38.10
N PHE A 930 -21.63 25.42 -38.65
CA PHE A 930 -20.90 26.40 -37.84
C PHE A 930 -21.75 27.62 -37.48
N SER A 931 -21.51 28.14 -36.28
CA SER A 931 -21.92 29.48 -35.86
C SER A 931 -21.27 30.56 -36.72
N ILE A 932 -21.83 31.77 -36.73
CA ILE A 932 -21.16 32.95 -37.32
C ILE A 932 -20.17 33.61 -36.36
N HIS A 933 -20.23 33.25 -35.07
CA HIS A 933 -19.46 33.91 -34.03
C HIS A 933 -18.04 33.35 -33.93
N SER A 934 -17.10 34.24 -33.61
CA SER A 934 -15.74 33.91 -33.17
C SER A 934 -15.58 34.22 -31.67
N LEU A 935 -14.58 33.62 -31.05
CA LEU A 935 -14.13 33.92 -29.69
C LEU A 935 -12.63 34.24 -29.73
N VAL A 936 -12.23 35.37 -29.16
CA VAL A 936 -10.82 35.80 -29.13
C VAL A 936 -10.42 36.11 -27.70
N ILE A 937 -9.40 35.41 -27.20
CA ILE A 937 -8.84 35.54 -25.87
C ILE A 937 -7.44 36.14 -25.98
N GLY A 938 -7.13 37.17 -25.20
CA GLY A 938 -5.83 37.83 -25.22
C GLY A 938 -5.36 38.31 -23.85
N ASN A 939 -4.12 37.99 -23.50
CA ASN A 939 -3.44 38.46 -22.29
C ASN A 939 -4.32 38.45 -21.01
N PRO A 940 -4.86 37.29 -20.58
CA PRO A 940 -5.61 37.20 -19.33
C PRO A 940 -4.77 37.62 -18.12
N THR A 941 -5.39 38.24 -17.12
CA THR A 941 -4.69 38.66 -15.90
C THR A 941 -4.52 37.48 -14.95
N THR A 942 -3.29 36.98 -14.78
CA THR A 942 -3.01 35.87 -13.86
C THR A 942 -2.63 36.37 -12.46
N LEU A 943 -2.56 35.46 -11.48
CA LEU A 943 -2.14 35.76 -10.10
C LEU A 943 -0.70 36.29 -9.98
N TYR A 944 0.13 36.10 -11.01
CA TYR A 944 1.53 36.51 -11.03
C TYR A 944 1.74 37.68 -12.00
N SER A 945 2.08 38.86 -11.48
CA SER A 945 2.24 40.08 -12.30
C SER A 945 3.33 40.00 -13.38
N LYS A 946 4.25 39.05 -13.28
CA LYS A 946 5.32 38.80 -14.28
C LYS A 946 4.84 38.07 -15.53
N ASP A 947 3.61 37.55 -15.53
CA ASP A 947 3.04 36.78 -16.64
C ASP A 947 2.37 37.67 -17.71
N SER A 948 2.53 39.00 -17.67
CA SER A 948 1.92 39.89 -18.68
C SER A 948 2.48 39.67 -20.09
N LEU A 949 1.60 39.54 -21.09
CA LEU A 949 1.92 39.34 -22.51
C LEU A 949 1.35 40.47 -23.39
N PRO A 950 2.02 41.63 -23.47
CA PRO A 950 1.50 42.79 -24.20
C PRO A 950 1.36 42.54 -25.71
N PHE A 951 2.22 41.74 -26.35
CA PHE A 951 2.03 41.43 -27.77
C PHE A 951 0.88 40.44 -27.97
N ALA A 952 0.64 39.49 -27.06
CA ALA A 952 -0.55 38.65 -27.09
C ALA A 952 -1.86 39.46 -26.97
N GLU A 953 -1.88 40.54 -26.16
CA GLU A 953 -3.03 41.45 -26.11
C GLU A 953 -3.23 42.17 -27.45
N LYS A 954 -2.14 42.66 -28.04
CA LYS A 954 -2.13 43.30 -29.36
C LYS A 954 -2.58 42.34 -30.46
N GLU A 955 -2.16 41.07 -30.40
CA GLU A 955 -2.56 39.98 -31.29
C GLU A 955 -4.08 39.81 -31.26
N ALA A 956 -4.64 39.60 -30.08
CA ALA A 956 -6.07 39.40 -29.89
C ALA A 956 -6.89 40.64 -30.30
N GLN A 957 -6.54 41.82 -29.79
CA GLN A 957 -7.38 43.02 -29.91
C GLN A 957 -7.23 43.71 -31.27
N LYS A 958 -6.00 43.93 -31.74
CA LYS A 958 -5.74 44.78 -32.91
C LYS A 958 -5.61 44.01 -34.22
N LEU A 959 -5.42 42.70 -34.16
CA LEU A 959 -5.14 41.87 -35.34
C LEU A 959 -6.22 40.81 -35.55
N VAL A 960 -6.40 39.88 -34.62
CA VAL A 960 -7.30 38.72 -34.83
C VAL A 960 -8.77 39.12 -34.76
N SER A 961 -9.16 39.93 -33.75
CA SER A 961 -10.56 40.33 -33.58
C SER A 961 -11.13 41.08 -34.81
N PRO A 962 -10.42 42.03 -35.43
CA PRO A 962 -10.87 42.66 -36.68
C PRO A 962 -10.95 41.71 -37.87
N LEU A 963 -9.97 40.82 -38.04
CA LEU A 963 -9.95 39.85 -39.17
C LEU A 963 -11.12 38.87 -39.09
N LEU A 964 -11.45 38.39 -37.89
CA LEU A 964 -12.57 37.48 -37.64
C LEU A 964 -13.92 38.19 -37.49
N LYS A 965 -13.94 39.53 -37.44
CA LYS A 965 -15.13 40.35 -37.13
C LYS A 965 -15.79 39.93 -35.81
N THR A 966 -14.97 39.70 -34.79
CA THR A 966 -15.42 39.26 -33.47
C THR A 966 -16.28 40.33 -32.80
N ALA A 967 -17.43 39.91 -32.27
CA ALA A 967 -18.30 40.81 -31.52
C ALA A 967 -17.65 41.24 -30.19
N PRO A 968 -17.81 42.50 -29.74
CA PRO A 968 -17.08 43.04 -28.58
C PRO A 968 -17.20 42.19 -27.31
N GLU A 969 -18.37 41.60 -27.04
CA GLU A 969 -18.63 40.74 -25.89
C GLU A 969 -17.91 39.38 -25.95
N ARG A 970 -17.34 39.02 -27.11
CA ARG A 970 -16.55 37.80 -27.34
C ARG A 970 -15.06 38.09 -27.52
N ILE A 971 -14.64 39.33 -27.24
CA ILE A 971 -13.22 39.73 -27.15
C ILE A 971 -12.87 39.75 -25.66
N LEU A 972 -12.30 38.66 -25.17
CA LEU A 972 -12.00 38.47 -23.76
C LEU A 972 -10.54 38.84 -23.50
N LEU A 973 -10.33 39.98 -22.82
CA LEU A 973 -9.00 40.49 -22.49
C LEU A 973 -8.83 40.62 -20.98
N GLN A 974 -7.60 40.43 -20.47
CA GLN A 974 -7.23 40.70 -19.08
C GLN A 974 -8.21 40.05 -18.09
N ASN A 975 -8.77 40.83 -17.15
CA ASN A 975 -9.70 40.34 -16.12
C ASN A 975 -11.01 39.75 -16.68
N ASN A 976 -11.39 40.07 -17.92
CA ASN A 976 -12.62 39.53 -18.52
C ASN A 976 -12.42 38.11 -19.08
N ALA A 977 -11.17 37.70 -19.31
CA ALA A 977 -10.83 36.38 -19.82
C ALA A 977 -10.79 35.32 -18.72
N THR A 978 -11.91 35.13 -18.02
CA THR A 978 -12.06 34.10 -16.98
C THR A 978 -12.37 32.73 -17.56
N VAL A 979 -12.16 31.66 -16.79
CA VAL A 979 -12.47 30.29 -17.22
C VAL A 979 -13.95 30.17 -17.59
N GLN A 980 -14.84 30.73 -16.77
CA GLN A 980 -16.27 30.71 -17.03
C GLN A 980 -16.63 31.37 -18.38
N HIS A 981 -16.20 32.61 -18.62
CA HIS A 981 -16.53 33.32 -19.87
C HIS A 981 -15.95 32.65 -21.10
N VAL A 982 -14.74 32.09 -20.99
CA VAL A 982 -14.11 31.36 -22.09
C VAL A 982 -14.92 30.10 -22.42
N VAL A 983 -15.28 29.28 -21.43
CA VAL A 983 -16.07 28.05 -21.63
C VAL A 983 -17.45 28.36 -22.22
N GLU A 984 -18.13 29.39 -21.74
CA GLU A 984 -19.41 29.85 -22.30
C GLU A 984 -19.27 30.32 -23.75
N GLY A 985 -18.22 31.09 -24.04
CA GLY A 985 -17.92 31.59 -25.38
C GLY A 985 -17.63 30.46 -26.40
N MET A 986 -16.92 29.41 -25.97
CA MET A 986 -16.46 28.32 -26.83
C MET A 986 -17.62 27.51 -27.43
N ARG A 987 -18.68 27.25 -26.66
CA ARG A 987 -19.79 26.36 -27.07
C ARG A 987 -20.44 26.74 -28.41
N ASN A 988 -20.45 28.03 -28.74
CA ASN A 988 -21.07 28.59 -29.94
C ASN A 988 -20.09 29.34 -30.85
N ALA A 989 -18.79 29.05 -30.78
CA ALA A 989 -17.76 29.71 -31.59
C ALA A 989 -17.30 28.82 -32.76
N ARG A 990 -17.38 29.35 -33.98
CA ARG A 990 -16.81 28.72 -35.18
C ARG A 990 -15.30 28.78 -35.19
N TRP A 991 -14.74 29.93 -34.81
CA TRP A 991 -13.31 30.16 -34.70
C TRP A 991 -12.99 30.59 -33.27
N ILE A 992 -12.04 29.91 -32.65
CA ILE A 992 -11.58 30.21 -31.30
C ILE A 992 -10.09 30.56 -31.40
N HIS A 993 -9.67 31.68 -30.80
CA HIS A 993 -8.29 32.11 -30.77
C HIS A 993 -7.82 32.35 -29.34
N PHE A 994 -6.78 31.64 -28.92
CA PHE A 994 -6.11 31.82 -27.63
C PHE A 994 -4.76 32.49 -27.84
N ALA A 995 -4.55 33.64 -27.19
CA ALA A 995 -3.28 34.34 -27.06
C ALA A 995 -3.00 34.56 -25.55
N CYS A 996 -2.49 33.50 -24.89
CA CYS A 996 -2.28 33.46 -23.44
C CYS A 996 -1.17 32.48 -23.04
N HIS A 997 -0.90 32.35 -21.74
CA HIS A 997 0.02 31.33 -21.24
C HIS A 997 -0.61 29.95 -21.28
N GLY A 998 0.17 28.98 -21.74
CA GLY A 998 -0.13 27.55 -21.63
C GLY A 998 0.99 26.86 -20.85
N LEU A 999 0.63 25.81 -20.12
CA LEU A 999 1.55 24.97 -19.38
C LEU A 999 1.28 23.49 -19.68
N THR A 1000 2.33 22.70 -19.67
CA THR A 1000 2.32 21.24 -19.65
C THR A 1000 3.14 20.77 -18.45
N GLU A 1001 2.78 19.63 -17.85
CA GLU A 1001 3.34 19.15 -16.57
C GLU A 1001 2.99 20.05 -15.37
N ALA A 1002 1.68 20.21 -15.15
CA ALA A 1002 1.15 20.80 -13.92
C ALA A 1002 1.69 20.03 -12.71
N LYS A 1003 2.15 20.75 -11.68
CA LYS A 1003 2.49 20.15 -10.39
C LYS A 1003 1.26 19.37 -9.85
N PRO A 1004 1.42 18.40 -8.94
CA PRO A 1004 0.27 17.67 -8.39
C PRO A 1004 -0.83 18.60 -7.86
N GLU A 1005 -0.43 19.69 -7.19
CA GLU A 1005 -1.30 20.78 -6.69
C GLU A 1005 -2.00 21.62 -7.77
N GLU A 1006 -1.60 21.49 -9.03
CA GLU A 1006 -2.15 22.18 -10.20
C GLU A 1006 -2.92 21.20 -11.10
N LYS A 1007 -3.11 19.93 -10.71
CA LYS A 1007 -3.92 18.96 -11.47
C LYS A 1007 -5.34 18.93 -10.93
N LEU A 1008 -6.33 19.12 -11.80
CA LEU A 1008 -7.75 18.95 -11.45
C LEU A 1008 -8.06 17.50 -11.00
N ASP A 1009 -7.45 16.53 -11.68
CA ASP A 1009 -7.45 15.12 -11.30
C ASP A 1009 -6.05 14.57 -11.58
N SER A 1010 -5.39 14.06 -10.54
CA SER A 1010 -4.03 13.51 -10.63
C SER A 1010 -3.92 12.30 -11.56
N HIS A 1011 -5.06 11.68 -11.88
CA HIS A 1011 -5.16 10.49 -12.71
C HIS A 1011 -5.60 10.76 -14.14
N SER A 1012 -5.96 12.00 -14.50
CA SER A 1012 -6.39 12.36 -15.85
C SER A 1012 -5.29 12.15 -16.89
N VAL A 1013 -5.67 11.66 -18.08
CA VAL A 1013 -4.75 11.50 -19.24
C VAL A 1013 -4.48 12.84 -19.91
N PHE A 1014 -5.45 13.76 -19.81
CA PHE A 1014 -5.38 15.07 -20.44
C PHE A 1014 -4.51 15.99 -19.61
N GLU A 1015 -3.21 16.03 -19.96
CA GLU A 1015 -2.28 16.96 -19.34
C GLU A 1015 -2.25 18.30 -20.06
N GLY A 1016 -2.05 19.35 -19.27
CA GLY A 1016 -1.91 20.72 -19.76
C GLY A 1016 -3.08 21.62 -19.36
N LEU A 1017 -2.81 22.92 -19.31
CA LEU A 1017 -3.77 23.93 -18.94
C LEU A 1017 -3.47 25.27 -19.62
N PHE A 1018 -4.49 26.12 -19.66
CA PHE A 1018 -4.40 27.53 -20.05
C PHE A 1018 -4.52 28.39 -18.80
N LYS A 1019 -3.61 29.37 -18.62
CA LYS A 1019 -3.73 30.36 -17.56
C LYS A 1019 -4.64 31.50 -18.03
N LEU A 1020 -5.75 31.65 -17.35
CA LEU A 1020 -6.80 32.63 -17.55
C LEU A 1020 -6.93 33.53 -16.31
N ALA A 1021 -7.88 34.47 -16.33
CA ALA A 1021 -8.20 35.28 -15.17
C ALA A 1021 -8.93 34.45 -14.10
N PRO A 1022 -8.59 34.59 -12.81
CA PRO A 1022 -9.31 33.94 -11.72
C PRO A 1022 -10.80 34.31 -11.68
N ASP A 1023 -11.64 33.34 -11.33
CA ASP A 1023 -13.07 33.53 -11.02
C ASP A 1023 -13.48 32.71 -9.79
N GLU A 1024 -14.75 32.83 -9.35
CA GLU A 1024 -15.25 32.14 -8.15
C GLU A 1024 -15.11 30.62 -8.24
N SER A 1025 -15.27 30.05 -9.43
CA SER A 1025 -15.18 28.60 -9.68
C SER A 1025 -13.74 28.13 -9.89
N HIS A 1026 -12.86 29.01 -10.37
CA HIS A 1026 -11.47 28.73 -10.67
C HIS A 1026 -10.59 29.81 -10.00
N PRO A 1027 -10.31 29.70 -8.70
CA PRO A 1027 -9.56 30.73 -7.96
C PRO A 1027 -8.12 30.91 -8.46
N GLN A 1028 -7.57 29.91 -9.16
CA GLN A 1028 -6.26 29.97 -9.81
C GLN A 1028 -6.32 30.43 -11.28
N GLY A 1029 -7.52 30.52 -11.87
CA GLY A 1029 -7.73 30.85 -13.28
C GLY A 1029 -7.21 29.78 -14.24
N TYR A 1030 -7.21 28.50 -13.87
CA TYR A 1030 -6.73 27.43 -14.73
C TYR A 1030 -7.88 26.77 -15.48
N LEU A 1031 -7.80 26.74 -16.81
CA LEU A 1031 -8.66 25.92 -17.67
C LEU A 1031 -7.88 24.66 -18.08
N HIS A 1032 -8.26 23.52 -17.53
CA HIS A 1032 -7.58 22.26 -17.77
C HIS A 1032 -8.00 21.60 -19.08
N ALA A 1033 -7.06 20.89 -19.71
CA ALA A 1033 -7.30 20.09 -20.91
C ALA A 1033 -8.50 19.12 -20.74
N GLN A 1034 -8.64 18.49 -19.57
CA GLN A 1034 -9.76 17.60 -19.25
C GLN A 1034 -11.13 18.29 -19.33
N GLU A 1035 -11.23 19.54 -18.87
CA GLU A 1035 -12.49 20.28 -18.90
C GLU A 1035 -12.89 20.60 -20.34
N ILE A 1036 -11.92 20.97 -21.18
CA ILE A 1036 -12.13 21.18 -22.61
C ILE A 1036 -12.61 19.89 -23.26
N ALA A 1037 -11.98 18.75 -22.94
CA ALA A 1037 -12.34 17.45 -23.49
C ALA A 1037 -13.78 17.03 -23.13
N ALA A 1038 -14.38 17.57 -22.06
CA ALA A 1038 -15.76 17.31 -21.68
C ALA A 1038 -16.79 18.13 -22.48
N LEU A 1039 -16.37 19.20 -23.17
CA LEU A 1039 -17.27 20.07 -23.94
C LEU A 1039 -17.75 19.42 -25.24
N THR A 1040 -18.83 19.95 -25.81
CA THR A 1040 -19.28 19.66 -27.17
C THR A 1040 -19.16 20.93 -28.00
N LEU A 1041 -18.21 20.96 -28.92
CA LEU A 1041 -17.86 22.09 -29.77
C LEU A 1041 -18.23 21.82 -31.22
N HIS A 1042 -18.69 22.86 -31.91
CA HIS A 1042 -18.88 22.89 -33.35
C HIS A 1042 -17.94 23.95 -33.95
N SER A 1043 -16.64 23.74 -33.76
CA SER A 1043 -15.61 24.72 -34.12
C SER A 1043 -14.82 24.24 -35.34
N GLU A 1044 -14.68 25.12 -36.33
CA GLU A 1044 -13.89 24.84 -37.54
C GLU A 1044 -12.38 24.90 -37.25
N LEU A 1045 -11.96 25.85 -36.40
CA LEU A 1045 -10.57 26.06 -36.05
C LEU A 1045 -10.44 26.59 -34.62
N VAL A 1046 -9.53 25.98 -33.87
CA VAL A 1046 -9.00 26.52 -32.60
C VAL A 1046 -7.54 26.89 -32.82
N PHE A 1047 -7.22 28.18 -32.79
CA PHE A 1047 -5.85 28.68 -32.93
C PHE A 1047 -5.27 28.97 -31.54
N MET A 1048 -4.25 28.22 -31.14
CA MET A 1048 -3.61 28.30 -29.83
C MET A 1048 -2.23 28.95 -29.97
N SER A 1049 -2.21 30.29 -29.95
CA SER A 1049 -1.00 31.11 -29.81
C SER A 1049 -0.54 31.12 -28.35
N THR A 1050 -0.29 29.91 -27.84
CA THR A 1050 -0.08 29.64 -26.42
C THR A 1050 1.04 28.63 -26.27
N CYS A 1051 1.95 28.87 -25.33
CA CYS A 1051 3.13 28.06 -25.09
C CYS A 1051 2.78 26.59 -24.82
N PHE A 1052 3.54 25.67 -25.42
CA PHE A 1052 3.43 24.21 -25.20
C PHE A 1052 2.03 23.60 -25.45
N SER A 1053 1.13 24.30 -26.13
CA SER A 1053 -0.25 23.84 -26.37
C SER A 1053 -0.37 22.57 -27.21
N GLY A 1054 0.68 22.25 -27.96
CA GLY A 1054 0.79 21.03 -28.75
C GLY A 1054 1.38 19.84 -27.99
N ARG A 1055 1.81 20.02 -26.74
CA ARG A 1055 2.38 18.96 -25.91
C ARG A 1055 1.34 18.35 -24.98
N GLY A 1056 1.68 17.19 -24.46
CA GLY A 1056 0.90 16.43 -23.50
C GLY A 1056 1.65 15.17 -23.11
N LYS A 1057 1.11 14.39 -22.16
CA LYS A 1057 1.74 13.15 -21.74
C LYS A 1057 1.79 12.16 -22.91
N LEU A 1058 2.95 11.54 -23.12
CA LEU A 1058 3.06 10.49 -24.13
C LEU A 1058 2.48 9.19 -23.60
N HIS A 1059 1.49 8.70 -24.32
CA HIS A 1059 0.85 7.41 -24.10
C HIS A 1059 1.10 6.50 -25.30
N GLY A 1060 0.80 5.20 -25.14
CA GLY A 1060 0.89 4.23 -26.23
C GLY A 1060 0.04 4.56 -27.48
N GLU A 1061 -0.86 5.55 -27.40
CA GLU A 1061 -1.70 6.01 -28.50
C GLU A 1061 -1.26 7.37 -29.09
N GLY A 1062 -0.44 8.15 -28.38
CA GLY A 1062 0.02 9.48 -28.81
C GLY A 1062 0.23 10.47 -27.67
N SER A 1063 0.44 11.76 -27.99
CA SER A 1063 0.56 12.84 -27.00
C SER A 1063 -0.82 13.35 -26.58
N VAL A 1064 -1.20 13.09 -25.33
CA VAL A 1064 -2.51 13.43 -24.79
C VAL A 1064 -2.42 14.77 -24.06
N GLY A 1065 -2.95 15.82 -24.69
CA GLY A 1065 -2.91 17.19 -24.18
C GLY A 1065 -3.99 18.11 -24.78
N PRO A 1066 -3.77 19.44 -24.85
CA PRO A 1066 -4.80 20.39 -25.30
C PRO A 1066 -5.30 20.14 -26.73
N VAL A 1067 -4.41 19.76 -27.65
CA VAL A 1067 -4.80 19.37 -29.03
C VAL A 1067 -5.85 18.26 -29.00
N TRP A 1068 -5.56 17.15 -28.32
CA TRP A 1068 -6.51 16.03 -28.21
C TRP A 1068 -7.79 16.43 -27.50
N SER A 1069 -7.72 17.32 -26.52
CA SER A 1069 -8.88 17.81 -25.78
C SER A 1069 -9.87 18.55 -26.69
N PHE A 1070 -9.36 19.45 -27.54
CA PHE A 1070 -10.19 20.16 -28.51
C PHE A 1070 -10.75 19.23 -29.60
N LEU A 1071 -9.95 18.28 -30.10
CA LEU A 1071 -10.43 17.29 -31.07
C LEU A 1071 -11.51 16.36 -30.46
N ALA A 1072 -11.32 15.92 -29.20
CA ALA A 1072 -12.32 15.15 -28.44
C ALA A 1072 -13.61 15.95 -28.19
N ALA A 1073 -13.49 17.27 -28.07
CA ALA A 1073 -14.62 18.16 -27.91
C ALA A 1073 -15.39 18.39 -29.23
N GLY A 1074 -14.79 18.09 -30.38
CA GLY A 1074 -15.42 18.25 -31.70
C GLY A 1074 -14.89 19.42 -32.54
N ALA A 1075 -13.77 20.03 -32.14
CA ALA A 1075 -13.06 20.96 -33.02
C ALA A 1075 -12.49 20.21 -34.24
N LEU A 1076 -12.74 20.71 -35.45
CA LEU A 1076 -12.28 20.04 -36.66
C LEU A 1076 -10.76 20.12 -36.87
N SER A 1077 -10.15 21.18 -36.36
CA SER A 1077 -8.71 21.40 -36.45
C SER A 1077 -8.22 22.35 -35.37
N THR A 1078 -6.96 22.19 -35.00
CA THR A 1078 -6.24 23.05 -34.05
C THR A 1078 -4.93 23.51 -34.65
N VAL A 1079 -4.55 24.78 -34.47
CA VAL A 1079 -3.15 25.21 -34.62
C VAL A 1079 -2.56 25.33 -33.22
N ALA A 1080 -1.44 24.67 -32.98
CA ALA A 1080 -0.81 24.55 -31.66
C ALA A 1080 0.69 24.78 -31.73
N THR A 1081 1.37 24.84 -30.59
CA THR A 1081 2.81 25.08 -30.51
C THR A 1081 3.58 23.97 -29.79
N TYR A 1082 4.75 23.61 -30.31
CA TYR A 1082 5.65 22.64 -29.68
C TYR A 1082 6.44 23.21 -28.50
N TRP A 1083 6.65 24.52 -28.40
CA TRP A 1083 7.46 25.14 -27.33
C TRP A 1083 7.01 26.56 -27.00
N ARG A 1084 7.68 27.23 -26.05
CA ARG A 1084 7.34 28.60 -25.64
C ARG A 1084 7.50 29.56 -26.82
N LEU A 1085 6.51 30.40 -27.05
CA LEU A 1085 6.59 31.46 -28.06
C LEU A 1085 7.23 32.72 -27.45
N PRO A 1086 8.13 33.41 -28.17
CA PRO A 1086 8.57 34.74 -27.77
C PRO A 1086 7.45 35.75 -28.04
N ASP A 1087 7.10 36.59 -27.05
CA ASP A 1087 6.14 37.68 -27.20
C ASP A 1087 6.75 38.77 -28.10
N SER A 1088 6.54 38.65 -29.42
CA SER A 1088 7.34 39.37 -30.43
C SER A 1088 6.55 39.72 -31.70
N ASP A 1089 7.03 40.72 -32.43
CA ASP A 1089 6.41 41.14 -33.71
C ASP A 1089 6.45 40.05 -34.80
N LEU A 1090 7.39 39.09 -34.72
CA LEU A 1090 7.44 37.98 -35.69
C LEU A 1090 6.20 37.08 -35.55
N ILE A 1091 5.79 36.78 -34.31
CA ILE A 1091 4.59 35.97 -34.04
C ILE A 1091 3.34 36.69 -34.55
N LEU A 1092 3.22 38.00 -34.29
CA LEU A 1092 2.12 38.81 -34.83
C LEU A 1092 2.04 38.71 -36.36
N GLN A 1093 3.17 38.87 -37.06
CA GLN A 1093 3.20 38.78 -38.51
C GLN A 1093 2.82 37.38 -39.02
N MET A 1094 3.23 36.32 -38.32
CA MET A 1094 2.85 34.95 -38.68
C MET A 1094 1.34 34.73 -38.52
N VAL A 1095 0.76 35.19 -37.41
CA VAL A 1095 -0.68 35.07 -37.12
C VAL A 1095 -1.50 35.89 -38.13
N ASP A 1096 -1.08 37.12 -38.47
CA ASP A 1096 -1.71 37.93 -39.53
C ASP A 1096 -1.67 37.23 -40.88
N THR A 1097 -0.49 36.75 -41.28
CA THR A 1097 -0.29 36.05 -42.57
C THR A 1097 -1.17 34.81 -42.65
N PHE A 1098 -1.25 34.04 -41.57
CA PHE A 1098 -2.12 32.86 -41.49
C PHE A 1098 -3.59 33.23 -41.69
N TYR A 1099 -4.13 34.15 -40.89
CA TYR A 1099 -5.56 34.49 -40.96
C TYR A 1099 -5.94 35.14 -42.28
N ARG A 1100 -5.09 36.00 -42.86
CA ARG A 1100 -5.35 36.61 -44.19
C ARG A 1100 -5.46 35.56 -45.29
N HIS A 1101 -4.56 34.58 -45.32
CA HIS A 1101 -4.63 33.48 -46.28
C HIS A 1101 -5.79 32.52 -45.99
N PHE A 1102 -6.06 32.20 -44.73
CA PHE A 1102 -7.17 31.33 -44.35
C PHE A 1102 -8.53 31.94 -44.71
N LEU A 1103 -8.70 33.24 -44.49
CA LEU A 1103 -9.95 33.97 -44.75
C LEU A 1103 -10.05 34.52 -46.18
N GLY A 1104 -8.94 34.62 -46.91
CA GLY A 1104 -8.88 35.22 -48.25
C GLY A 1104 -9.00 36.75 -48.25
N ILE A 1105 -8.47 37.41 -47.22
CA ILE A 1105 -8.52 38.86 -47.07
C ILE A 1105 -7.30 39.46 -47.76
N GLU A 1106 -7.50 40.21 -48.85
CA GLU A 1106 -6.45 40.86 -49.67
C GLU A 1106 -5.47 39.90 -50.36
N VAL A 1107 -5.52 38.61 -50.04
CA VAL A 1107 -4.70 37.53 -50.60
C VAL A 1107 -5.57 36.34 -51.01
N LYS A 1108 -5.01 35.42 -51.82
CA LYS A 1108 -5.70 34.19 -52.21
C LYS A 1108 -6.09 33.38 -50.96
N LYS A 1109 -7.35 32.95 -50.91
CA LYS A 1109 -7.86 32.00 -49.91
C LYS A 1109 -7.18 30.64 -50.09
N LEU A 1110 -6.61 30.13 -49.01
CA LEU A 1110 -5.92 28.85 -48.94
C LEU A 1110 -6.54 27.97 -47.85
N ASN A 1111 -6.31 26.67 -47.92
CA ASN A 1111 -6.67 25.77 -46.82
C ASN A 1111 -5.76 26.04 -45.60
N LYS A 1112 -6.10 25.47 -44.43
CA LYS A 1112 -5.41 25.78 -43.16
C LYS A 1112 -3.93 25.41 -43.21
N ALA A 1113 -3.59 24.27 -43.81
CA ALA A 1113 -2.20 23.81 -43.92
C ALA A 1113 -1.36 24.73 -44.82
N GLN A 1114 -1.92 25.14 -45.96
CA GLN A 1114 -1.31 26.08 -46.90
C GLN A 1114 -1.19 27.49 -46.30
N ALA A 1115 -2.20 27.95 -45.56
CA ALA A 1115 -2.15 29.23 -44.86
C ALA A 1115 -1.03 29.25 -43.81
N LEU A 1116 -0.88 28.16 -43.03
CA LEU A 1116 0.22 28.02 -42.06
C LEU A 1116 1.58 27.92 -42.75
N GLN A 1117 1.67 27.23 -43.88
CA GLN A 1117 2.86 27.20 -44.72
C GLN A 1117 3.28 28.62 -45.14
N LYS A 1118 2.34 29.47 -45.59
CA LYS A 1118 2.64 30.86 -45.96
C LYS A 1118 3.14 31.69 -44.78
N ALA A 1119 2.55 31.52 -43.60
CA ALA A 1119 3.03 32.17 -42.38
C ALA A 1119 4.47 31.76 -42.03
N MET A 1120 4.80 30.47 -42.12
CA MET A 1120 6.17 30.00 -41.86
C MET A 1120 7.16 30.43 -42.93
N LEU A 1121 6.78 30.43 -44.21
CA LEU A 1121 7.63 30.92 -45.31
C LEU A 1121 7.97 32.40 -45.16
N MET A 1122 6.99 33.21 -44.73
CA MET A 1122 7.21 34.61 -44.39
C MET A 1122 8.26 34.74 -43.27
N ALA A 1123 8.15 33.94 -42.21
CA ALA A 1123 9.13 33.97 -41.12
C ALA A 1123 10.51 33.44 -41.53
N ILE A 1124 10.58 32.40 -42.36
CA ILE A 1124 11.83 31.86 -42.93
C ILE A 1124 12.55 32.93 -43.74
N ALA A 1125 11.84 33.73 -44.54
CA ALA A 1125 12.44 34.82 -45.30
C ALA A 1125 13.14 35.86 -44.40
N GLN A 1126 12.65 36.07 -43.18
CA GLN A 1126 13.22 37.02 -42.22
C GLN A 1126 14.28 36.41 -41.29
N LYS A 1127 14.09 35.14 -40.89
CA LYS A 1127 14.83 34.47 -39.81
C LYS A 1127 15.17 33.01 -40.15
N ARG A 1128 15.62 32.74 -41.38
CA ARG A 1128 15.98 31.38 -41.88
C ARG A 1128 16.90 30.63 -40.92
N GLU A 1129 17.93 31.29 -40.39
CA GLU A 1129 18.92 30.68 -39.50
C GLU A 1129 18.37 30.38 -38.09
N LYS A 1130 17.19 30.89 -37.72
CA LYS A 1130 16.62 30.77 -36.37
C LYS A 1130 15.29 29.99 -36.35
N PRO A 1131 15.28 28.68 -36.67
CA PRO A 1131 14.06 27.86 -36.72
C PRO A 1131 13.29 27.77 -35.40
N HIS A 1132 13.95 27.99 -34.25
CA HIS A 1132 13.28 28.03 -32.94
C HIS A 1132 12.26 29.19 -32.81
N LEU A 1133 12.35 30.24 -33.63
CA LEU A 1133 11.44 31.39 -33.57
C LEU A 1133 10.13 31.19 -34.35
N TRP A 1134 10.10 30.28 -35.33
CA TRP A 1134 8.95 30.11 -36.24
C TRP A 1134 8.49 28.66 -36.40
N GLY A 1135 9.36 27.67 -36.14
CA GLY A 1135 9.05 26.25 -36.29
C GLY A 1135 8.19 25.67 -35.18
N ALA A 1136 7.72 26.50 -34.24
CA ALA A 1136 6.93 26.07 -33.10
C ALA A 1136 5.51 25.65 -33.50
N PHE A 1137 4.91 26.35 -34.46
CA PHE A 1137 3.52 26.12 -34.84
C PHE A 1137 3.35 24.82 -35.64
N PHE A 1138 2.21 24.17 -35.47
CA PHE A 1138 1.76 23.10 -36.34
C PHE A 1138 0.24 23.04 -36.40
N LEU A 1139 -0.29 22.55 -37.51
CA LEU A 1139 -1.71 22.26 -37.68
C LEU A 1139 -1.97 20.80 -37.28
N SER A 1140 -3.05 20.56 -36.52
CA SER A 1140 -3.57 19.23 -36.28
C SER A 1140 -5.06 19.09 -36.60
N GLY A 1141 -5.47 17.96 -37.19
CA GLY A 1141 -6.84 17.70 -37.63
C GLY A 1141 -7.04 17.94 -39.14
N LEU A 1142 -8.25 18.34 -39.53
CA LEU A 1142 -8.60 18.55 -40.95
C LEU A 1142 -7.83 19.74 -41.54
N SER A 1143 -7.20 19.51 -42.70
CA SER A 1143 -6.42 20.51 -43.43
C SER A 1143 -7.27 21.51 -44.22
N GLU A 1144 -8.49 21.12 -44.61
CA GLU A 1144 -9.46 21.94 -45.36
C GLU A 1144 -10.01 23.12 -44.57
#